data_AF-A0A7V4LX80-F1
#
_entry.id   AF-A0A7V4LX80-F1
#
_cell.length_a   1.000
_cell.length_b   1.000
_cell.length_c   1.000
_cell.angle_alpha   90.00
_cell.angle_beta   90.00
_cell.angle_gamma   90.00
#
_symmetry.space_group_name_H-M   'P 1'
#
loop_
_entity.id
_entity.type
_entity.pdbx_description
1 polymer ?
#
loop_
_entity_poly.entity_id
_entity_poly.type
_entity_poly.pdbx_seq_one_letter_code
_entity_poly.pdbx_strand_id
1 'polypeptide(L)'
;MKKLFLILLIATAFFYQLSDSQEKREKRFLKFPSIFNNRGTKQEKKFLKNVKSISNYSNSNISSTVVFEEDFESPTSFPPPGWKTVNNDGGGTTGPWFAGNTSVFTAMTGNSYAAANYQGATDFLIDEWLISPLILSITEQDTLLFWHRSPDYSPWNDSIQVLISTSDTELSSFSILVDYFKTSTTGWFQNRYHLTDFIPPGSNIYIAFRYLIYDGGVSGLNSDYVGIDLVQIVRPQVDNDLQVLKIEYPENGSKIIVNQKIEPTVTFRNAGILPQSSVPVSLKIISPEGSIYESNRIINLIAGGESINITFDEYTPISTGYYSIKSYTYLPTDQNHVNDSLISTIRGVVTLSGSFTVGISGNISSLKRAIDTLNNNIISDDVYLTLIDFIYNEPPLSLGPLDYLSTPKKILFKPATGVSPIITINSTVGEQYGFSIKGASYVSFDGSNSTQKTRNTTIKATGEYAKIGIVIQGTDKSFADSNRIMNIKIRNGADSLVDAEGYFGVLLLGFSPDLKDFGNTIFNCDITNHGAVGIGIQWQEGSIIENNFIHDWNQVSGENDVHGVLIADGSTKTVVRNNIIGNIRISDNYAWAVGIENSAGTASSTSVYNNFIYNILSSGPGSEINRSIGIYGSSYFNNNDLYCYNSIYLSGTDYSTSDLSRTAGIELSGGDKITILNNIIYNESIVSGSGIENKTYGIYLVTLPTDFISNNNIFYLPSVTGVTGYNNGIRQSLSEWRTSFIPAQDDASIFADPQFVSKSTGNLHINQAVFSPANAAAVPVSGITKDIDENPRNTSSPDIGADEFIPGGMIVQTSYTSGWNLVSVPLTVESYYTATLFPGSISDAFSYQGSYVAEQILTNGPGYWLKFDSPASIEFIGLPRSSDTVSVFRGWNLIGCVAESISVSSIIEVPTGIVISNYYSYEDGYRITDSLVPGRGYWVKVNQDGELILR
;
A
#
# COMPACT_ATOMS: atom_id res chain seq x y z
N MET A 1 -24.37 45.57 0.95
CA MET A 1 -23.98 44.98 -0.36
C MET A 1 -22.47 44.90 -0.54
N LYS A 2 -21.72 45.93 -1.00
CA LYS A 2 -20.30 45.75 -1.41
C LYS A 2 -19.38 45.01 -0.41
N LYS A 3 -19.44 45.29 0.91
CA LYS A 3 -18.69 44.50 1.92
C LYS A 3 -19.09 43.02 1.98
N LEU A 4 -20.38 42.71 1.81
CA LEU A 4 -20.88 41.33 1.79
C LEU A 4 -20.40 40.58 0.54
N PHE A 5 -20.37 41.27 -0.61
CA PHE A 5 -19.85 40.73 -1.86
C PHE A 5 -18.33 40.46 -1.80
N LEU A 6 -17.58 41.32 -1.09
CA LEU A 6 -16.14 41.12 -0.86
C LEU A 6 -15.86 39.94 0.08
N ILE A 7 -16.64 39.78 1.15
CA ILE A 7 -16.55 38.61 2.04
C ILE A 7 -16.89 37.32 1.27
N LEU A 8 -17.91 37.36 0.42
CA LEU A 8 -18.28 36.22 -0.42
C LEU A 8 -17.17 35.87 -1.42
N LEU A 9 -16.53 36.86 -2.06
CA LEU A 9 -15.40 36.65 -2.96
C LEU A 9 -14.19 36.02 -2.25
N ILE A 10 -13.85 36.52 -1.06
CA ILE A 10 -12.74 35.97 -0.25
C ILE A 10 -13.04 34.54 0.18
N ALA A 11 -14.27 34.24 0.60
CA ALA A 11 -14.71 32.89 0.92
C ALA A 11 -14.60 31.96 -0.31
N THR A 12 -15.08 32.38 -1.49
CA THR A 12 -14.97 31.57 -2.71
C THR A 12 -13.53 31.39 -3.18
N ALA A 13 -12.64 32.37 -2.97
CA ALA A 13 -11.22 32.24 -3.28
C ALA A 13 -10.52 31.21 -2.37
N PHE A 14 -10.84 31.23 -1.07
CA PHE A 14 -10.35 30.23 -0.11
C PHE A 14 -10.86 28.83 -0.45
N PHE A 15 -12.15 28.70 -0.82
CA PHE A 15 -12.71 27.43 -1.27
C PHE A 15 -12.09 26.92 -2.59
N TYR A 16 -11.70 27.80 -3.52
CA TYR A 16 -11.01 27.40 -4.76
C TYR A 16 -9.56 26.93 -4.54
N GLN A 17 -8.79 27.59 -3.65
CA GLN A 17 -7.46 27.09 -3.28
C GLN A 17 -7.53 25.77 -2.50
N LEU A 18 -8.61 25.56 -1.74
CA LEU A 18 -8.89 24.26 -1.14
C LEU A 18 -9.27 23.21 -2.20
N SER A 19 -10.21 23.47 -3.12
CA SER A 19 -10.67 22.45 -4.07
C SER A 19 -9.56 21.90 -4.99
N ASP A 20 -8.72 22.79 -5.55
CA ASP A 20 -7.57 22.41 -6.40
C ASP A 20 -6.45 21.67 -5.61
N SER A 21 -6.55 21.63 -4.27
CA SER A 21 -5.71 20.81 -3.37
C SER A 21 -6.47 19.71 -2.60
N GLN A 22 -7.78 19.54 -2.88
CA GLN A 22 -8.64 18.47 -2.37
C GLN A 22 -8.79 17.34 -3.40
N GLU A 23 -9.09 17.66 -4.67
CA GLU A 23 -9.18 16.64 -5.75
C GLU A 23 -7.87 15.84 -5.88
N LYS A 24 -6.71 16.51 -5.71
CA LYS A 24 -5.38 15.86 -5.70
C LYS A 24 -5.13 14.94 -4.49
N ARG A 25 -6.06 14.83 -3.54
CA ARG A 25 -5.97 13.96 -2.34
C ARG A 25 -7.02 12.85 -2.28
N GLU A 26 -7.94 12.76 -3.25
CA GLU A 26 -9.00 11.75 -3.22
C GLU A 26 -8.44 10.32 -3.30
N LYS A 27 -7.37 10.12 -4.09
CA LYS A 27 -6.64 8.88 -4.23
C LYS A 27 -5.14 9.14 -4.33
N ARG A 28 -4.36 8.73 -3.31
CA ARG A 28 -2.89 8.77 -3.39
C ARG A 28 -2.39 7.51 -4.08
N PHE A 29 -1.97 7.65 -5.33
CA PHE A 29 -1.16 6.63 -6.01
C PHE A 29 0.31 6.79 -5.62
N LEU A 30 1.03 5.67 -5.52
CA LEU A 30 2.46 5.70 -5.32
C LEU A 30 3.15 6.20 -6.60
N LYS A 31 3.97 7.25 -6.48
CA LYS A 31 4.82 7.71 -7.58
C LYS A 31 6.00 6.76 -7.74
N PHE A 32 6.11 6.13 -8.90
CA PHE A 32 7.15 5.14 -9.20
C PHE A 32 8.18 5.63 -10.22
N PRO A 33 9.35 4.97 -10.32
CA PRO A 33 10.29 5.19 -11.41
C PRO A 33 9.64 4.92 -12.78
N SER A 34 10.12 5.62 -13.82
CA SER A 34 9.45 5.65 -15.14
C SER A 34 9.24 4.28 -15.82
N ILE A 35 10.04 3.26 -15.48
CA ILE A 35 9.85 1.88 -15.94
C ILE A 35 8.52 1.24 -15.48
N PHE A 36 7.84 1.82 -14.49
CA PHE A 36 6.50 1.43 -14.04
C PHE A 36 5.39 2.36 -14.59
N ASN A 37 5.75 3.52 -15.14
CA ASN A 37 4.80 4.61 -15.47
C ASN A 37 4.07 4.44 -16.81
N ASN A 38 4.27 3.33 -17.53
CA ASN A 38 3.42 2.94 -18.67
C ASN A 38 2.01 2.48 -18.25
N ARG A 39 1.60 2.68 -16.99
CA ARG A 39 0.26 2.43 -16.45
C ARG A 39 -0.60 3.72 -16.39
N GLY A 40 -0.71 4.40 -17.54
CA GLY A 40 -1.74 5.42 -17.86
C GLY A 40 -1.59 6.83 -17.27
N THR A 41 -1.45 7.85 -18.16
CA THR A 41 -1.97 9.25 -18.09
C THR A 41 -1.20 10.19 -19.04
N LYS A 42 -1.88 10.96 -19.92
CA LYS A 42 -1.56 12.37 -20.33
C LYS A 42 -2.41 12.93 -21.47
N GLN A 43 -2.50 14.28 -21.54
CA GLN A 43 -3.43 15.09 -22.33
C GLN A 43 -2.87 16.51 -22.65
N GLU A 44 -3.43 17.16 -23.68
CA GLU A 44 -3.45 18.59 -24.08
C GLU A 44 -2.19 19.44 -24.49
N LYS A 45 -1.94 19.66 -25.82
CA LYS A 45 -2.15 20.95 -26.58
C LYS A 45 -1.64 21.11 -28.08
N LYS A 46 -2.55 21.32 -29.10
CA LYS A 46 -2.67 22.48 -30.09
C LYS A 46 -2.77 22.33 -31.67
N PHE A 47 -3.62 23.16 -32.31
CA PHE A 47 -4.12 23.15 -33.73
C PHE A 47 -3.23 23.51 -34.97
N LEU A 48 -3.44 22.76 -36.09
CA LEU A 48 -2.86 22.86 -37.46
C LEU A 48 -3.90 22.54 -38.60
N LYS A 49 -4.36 23.51 -39.41
CA LYS A 49 -5.69 23.54 -40.12
C LYS A 49 -5.71 23.36 -41.68
N ASN A 50 -6.82 22.84 -42.26
CA ASN A 50 -7.28 22.69 -43.71
C ASN A 50 -6.99 21.34 -44.47
N VAL A 51 -7.82 20.74 -45.40
CA VAL A 51 -9.30 20.76 -45.76
C VAL A 51 -9.68 19.75 -46.94
N LYS A 52 -10.98 19.31 -47.07
CA LYS A 52 -11.75 18.77 -48.27
C LYS A 52 -11.78 17.27 -48.72
N SER A 53 -12.87 16.88 -49.41
CA SER A 53 -13.41 15.50 -49.62
C SER A 53 -13.93 15.11 -51.04
N ILE A 54 -13.99 13.80 -51.38
CA ILE A 54 -14.64 13.19 -52.59
C ILE A 54 -15.50 11.95 -52.17
N SER A 55 -16.09 11.15 -53.08
CA SER A 55 -17.25 10.25 -52.78
C SER A 55 -17.33 8.88 -53.50
N ASN A 56 -17.62 7.83 -52.71
CA ASN A 56 -18.42 6.60 -52.91
C ASN A 56 -18.38 5.77 -54.23
N TYR A 57 -18.24 4.44 -54.07
CA TYR A 57 -18.70 3.38 -54.99
C TYR A 57 -19.44 2.25 -54.21
N SER A 58 -20.16 1.36 -54.90
CA SER A 58 -21.15 0.44 -54.29
C SER A 58 -20.79 -1.07 -54.31
N ASN A 59 -21.32 -1.81 -53.33
CA ASN A 59 -21.03 -3.21 -53.05
C ASN A 59 -21.29 -4.19 -54.22
N SER A 60 -20.45 -5.23 -54.29
CA SER A 60 -20.78 -6.53 -54.87
C SER A 60 -20.34 -7.65 -53.90
N ASN A 61 -21.02 -8.81 -53.95
CA ASN A 61 -20.72 -9.94 -53.07
C ASN A 61 -19.63 -10.83 -53.69
N ILE A 62 -18.44 -10.80 -53.10
CA ILE A 62 -17.31 -11.68 -53.43
C ILE A 62 -16.90 -12.39 -52.14
N SER A 63 -16.72 -13.72 -52.18
CA SER A 63 -16.18 -14.46 -51.04
C SER A 63 -14.74 -14.01 -50.80
N SER A 64 -14.37 -13.63 -49.59
CA SER A 64 -13.07 -13.00 -49.32
C SER A 64 -12.45 -13.43 -47.98
N THR A 65 -11.13 -13.62 -48.00
CA THR A 65 -10.27 -13.93 -46.88
C THR A 65 -9.94 -12.63 -46.17
N VAL A 66 -10.13 -12.55 -44.87
CA VAL A 66 -9.64 -11.42 -44.09
C VAL A 66 -8.13 -11.61 -43.87
N VAL A 67 -7.33 -10.70 -44.43
CA VAL A 67 -5.85 -10.70 -44.39
C VAL A 67 -5.33 -9.90 -43.19
N PHE A 68 -6.10 -8.89 -42.80
CA PHE A 68 -5.90 -8.08 -41.61
C PHE A 68 -7.27 -7.75 -41.03
N GLU A 69 -7.45 -7.87 -39.72
CA GLU A 69 -8.71 -7.59 -39.02
C GLU A 69 -8.42 -6.84 -37.71
N GLU A 70 -9.28 -5.89 -37.39
CA GLU A 70 -9.42 -5.31 -36.07
C GLU A 70 -10.89 -4.98 -35.82
N ASP A 71 -11.51 -5.64 -34.84
CA ASP A 71 -12.87 -5.39 -34.37
C ASP A 71 -12.91 -4.47 -33.14
N PHE A 72 -11.74 -4.11 -32.58
CA PHE A 72 -11.59 -3.33 -31.35
C PHE A 72 -12.21 -3.95 -30.08
N GLU A 73 -12.57 -5.25 -30.09
CA GLU A 73 -13.16 -5.95 -28.93
C GLU A 73 -12.16 -6.20 -27.77
N SER A 74 -10.90 -5.73 -27.91
CA SER A 74 -9.81 -5.81 -26.93
C SER A 74 -10.27 -5.40 -25.50
N PRO A 75 -10.47 -6.36 -24.58
CA PRO A 75 -11.08 -6.07 -23.27
C PRO A 75 -10.08 -5.51 -22.26
N THR A 76 -8.79 -5.40 -22.61
CA THR A 76 -7.70 -5.05 -21.70
C THR A 76 -7.04 -3.69 -21.97
N SER A 77 -7.13 -3.16 -23.18
CA SER A 77 -6.57 -1.83 -23.53
C SER A 77 -7.04 -1.33 -24.89
N PHE A 78 -7.24 -0.02 -24.99
CA PHE A 78 -7.25 0.72 -26.26
C PHE A 78 -6.02 1.66 -26.30
N PRO A 79 -5.31 1.81 -27.44
CA PRO A 79 -5.50 1.05 -28.68
C PRO A 79 -5.21 -0.46 -28.52
N PRO A 80 -5.72 -1.31 -29.43
CA PRO A 80 -5.44 -2.74 -29.41
C PRO A 80 -3.94 -3.05 -29.63
N PRO A 81 -3.47 -4.25 -29.26
CA PRO A 81 -2.04 -4.60 -29.35
C PRO A 81 -1.46 -4.41 -30.75
N GLY A 82 -0.45 -3.54 -30.85
CA GLY A 82 0.25 -3.22 -32.11
C GLY A 82 -0.28 -1.99 -32.84
N TRP A 83 -1.49 -1.52 -32.52
CA TRP A 83 -1.96 -0.20 -32.95
C TRP A 83 -1.31 0.92 -32.12
N LYS A 84 -1.08 2.06 -32.75
CA LYS A 84 -0.43 3.26 -32.18
C LYS A 84 -1.37 4.45 -32.33
N THR A 85 -1.89 4.97 -31.24
CA THR A 85 -2.54 6.29 -31.28
C THR A 85 -1.50 7.40 -31.16
N VAL A 86 -1.63 8.47 -31.95
CA VAL A 86 -0.81 9.67 -31.80
C VAL A 86 -1.70 10.89 -31.68
N ASN A 87 -1.53 11.60 -30.56
CA ASN A 87 -2.18 12.87 -30.32
C ASN A 87 -1.26 13.97 -30.89
N ASN A 88 -1.53 14.41 -32.14
CA ASN A 88 -0.58 15.25 -32.90
C ASN A 88 -0.82 16.75 -32.75
N ASP A 89 -2.08 17.17 -32.57
CA ASP A 89 -2.30 18.49 -31.99
C ASP A 89 -1.75 18.41 -30.55
N GLY A 90 -2.08 17.31 -29.85
CA GLY A 90 -1.64 16.97 -28.52
C GLY A 90 -2.77 17.06 -27.50
N GLY A 91 -4.00 17.31 -27.93
CA GLY A 91 -5.17 17.81 -27.22
C GLY A 91 -5.86 16.92 -26.19
N GLY A 92 -7.05 17.38 -25.82
CA GLY A 92 -8.14 16.56 -25.33
C GLY A 92 -8.26 16.32 -23.82
N THR A 93 -9.49 16.43 -23.32
CA THR A 93 -9.95 15.80 -22.07
C THR A 93 -10.39 14.34 -22.26
N THR A 94 -10.31 13.81 -23.49
CA THR A 94 -10.28 12.37 -23.81
C THR A 94 -8.90 11.94 -24.34
N GLY A 95 -8.70 10.66 -24.63
CA GLY A 95 -7.53 10.19 -25.39
C GLY A 95 -7.72 10.40 -26.91
N PRO A 96 -6.63 10.36 -27.71
CA PRO A 96 -6.68 10.60 -29.16
C PRO A 96 -7.67 9.70 -29.90
N TRP A 97 -7.58 8.39 -29.65
CA TRP A 97 -8.68 7.48 -29.92
C TRP A 97 -8.83 6.59 -28.69
N PHE A 98 -10.04 6.13 -28.42
CA PHE A 98 -10.41 5.37 -27.23
C PHE A 98 -11.48 4.32 -27.54
N ALA A 99 -11.71 3.37 -26.63
CA ALA A 99 -12.77 2.38 -26.76
C ALA A 99 -14.15 3.05 -26.70
N GLY A 100 -15.01 2.72 -27.67
CA GLY A 100 -16.31 3.35 -27.89
C GLY A 100 -17.28 3.22 -26.73
N ASN A 101 -18.06 4.27 -26.49
CA ASN A 101 -19.11 4.26 -25.48
C ASN A 101 -20.44 3.87 -26.13
N THR A 102 -20.87 2.62 -25.89
CA THR A 102 -22.13 2.06 -26.41
C THR A 102 -23.39 2.84 -26.05
N SER A 103 -23.32 3.76 -25.07
CA SER A 103 -24.40 4.68 -24.72
C SER A 103 -24.56 5.84 -25.71
N VAL A 104 -23.53 6.14 -26.52
CA VAL A 104 -23.58 7.15 -27.60
C VAL A 104 -24.17 6.52 -28.86
N PHE A 105 -23.66 5.35 -29.24
CA PHE A 105 -24.31 4.40 -30.15
C PHE A 105 -23.70 3.01 -29.97
N THR A 106 -24.46 1.96 -30.28
CA THR A 106 -23.92 0.59 -30.28
C THR A 106 -22.85 0.41 -31.34
N ALA A 107 -21.92 -0.50 -31.09
CA ALA A 107 -20.99 -1.03 -32.08
C ALA A 107 -21.71 -1.56 -33.33
N MET A 108 -20.96 -1.70 -34.43
CA MET A 108 -21.37 -2.42 -35.63
C MET A 108 -21.22 -3.93 -35.42
N THR A 109 -20.16 -4.33 -34.71
CA THR A 109 -19.85 -5.71 -34.32
C THR A 109 -19.45 -5.77 -32.85
N GLY A 110 -19.77 -6.86 -32.15
CA GLY A 110 -19.38 -7.01 -30.75
C GLY A 110 -20.02 -5.98 -29.81
N ASN A 111 -19.20 -5.38 -28.94
CA ASN A 111 -19.60 -4.51 -27.83
C ASN A 111 -18.76 -3.21 -27.73
N SER A 112 -17.71 -3.06 -28.53
CA SER A 112 -16.80 -1.92 -28.58
C SER A 112 -16.54 -1.48 -30.02
N TYR A 113 -15.78 -0.41 -30.18
CA TYR A 113 -15.35 0.15 -31.47
C TYR A 113 -14.26 1.21 -31.21
N ALA A 114 -13.52 1.66 -32.22
CA ALA A 114 -12.60 2.78 -32.07
C ALA A 114 -13.35 4.11 -32.14
N ALA A 115 -13.22 4.96 -31.12
CA ALA A 115 -13.88 6.25 -31.02
C ALA A 115 -12.91 7.41 -30.86
N ALA A 116 -13.33 8.59 -31.33
CA ALA A 116 -12.73 9.89 -31.01
C ALA A 116 -13.86 10.93 -30.96
N ASN A 117 -13.70 12.06 -30.26
CA ASN A 117 -14.83 13.00 -30.05
C ASN A 117 -14.40 14.46 -29.82
N TYR A 118 -15.38 15.36 -29.69
CA TYR A 118 -15.17 16.80 -29.47
C TYR A 118 -14.35 17.12 -28.21
N GLN A 119 -14.26 16.19 -27.26
CA GLN A 119 -13.47 16.36 -26.05
C GLN A 119 -11.98 16.15 -26.31
N GLY A 120 -11.57 15.61 -27.47
CA GLY A 120 -10.18 15.43 -27.92
C GLY A 120 -9.42 16.72 -28.28
N ALA A 121 -10.09 17.87 -28.24
CA ALA A 121 -9.61 19.13 -28.80
C ALA A 121 -8.69 19.98 -27.88
N THR A 122 -7.83 20.82 -28.48
CA THR A 122 -7.18 21.99 -27.84
C THR A 122 -7.67 23.36 -28.33
N ASP A 123 -8.39 24.16 -27.54
CA ASP A 123 -8.97 25.42 -28.05
C ASP A 123 -9.92 25.14 -29.26
N PHE A 124 -9.62 25.70 -30.44
CA PHE A 124 -10.42 25.65 -31.68
C PHE A 124 -9.67 25.00 -32.88
N LEU A 125 -8.80 24.00 -32.58
CA LEU A 125 -8.01 21.36 -33.47
C LEU A 125 -8.34 19.96 -32.75
N ILE A 126 -8.89 19.03 -33.50
CA ILE A 126 -8.74 17.61 -33.17
C ILE A 126 -7.85 17.01 -34.26
N ASP A 127 -6.58 16.64 -33.95
CA ASP A 127 -5.61 16.01 -34.88
C ASP A 127 -5.17 14.67 -34.29
N GLU A 128 -6.12 13.75 -34.22
CA GLU A 128 -5.99 12.52 -33.47
C GLU A 128 -5.84 11.34 -34.43
N TRP A 129 -4.70 10.64 -34.33
CA TRP A 129 -4.35 9.53 -35.20
C TRP A 129 -4.53 8.19 -34.50
N LEU A 130 -5.05 7.21 -35.24
CA LEU A 130 -5.07 5.79 -34.91
C LEU A 130 -4.38 5.03 -36.05
N ILE A 131 -3.19 4.51 -35.77
CA ILE A 131 -2.28 3.91 -36.75
C ILE A 131 -2.22 2.39 -36.54
N SER A 132 -2.36 1.60 -37.60
CA SER A 132 -2.28 0.14 -37.57
C SER A 132 -0.89 -0.37 -37.18
N PRO A 133 -0.76 -1.65 -36.77
CA PRO A 133 0.51 -2.37 -36.88
C PRO A 133 0.98 -2.46 -38.35
N LEU A 134 2.19 -2.96 -38.56
CA LEU A 134 2.76 -3.21 -39.89
C LEU A 134 1.99 -4.33 -40.61
N ILE A 135 1.43 -4.01 -41.77
CA ILE A 135 0.73 -4.94 -42.66
C ILE A 135 1.66 -5.28 -43.82
N LEU A 136 1.78 -6.56 -44.15
CA LEU A 136 2.79 -7.06 -45.10
C LEU A 136 2.17 -7.48 -46.44
N SER A 137 2.89 -7.23 -47.54
CA SER A 137 2.68 -7.83 -48.86
C SER A 137 1.26 -7.67 -49.43
N ILE A 138 0.84 -6.41 -49.59
CA ILE A 138 -0.44 -6.05 -50.22
C ILE A 138 -0.48 -6.49 -51.69
N THR A 139 -1.57 -7.12 -52.13
CA THR A 139 -1.75 -7.62 -53.51
C THR A 139 -2.69 -6.76 -54.36
N GLU A 140 -2.69 -6.98 -55.68
CA GLU A 140 -3.61 -6.37 -56.67
C GLU A 140 -5.10 -6.59 -56.40
N GLN A 141 -5.46 -7.46 -55.46
CA GLN A 141 -6.85 -7.79 -55.13
C GLN A 141 -7.25 -7.33 -53.71
N ASP A 142 -6.31 -6.78 -52.94
CA ASP A 142 -6.53 -6.45 -51.53
C ASP A 142 -7.38 -5.17 -51.41
N THR A 143 -8.46 -5.28 -50.66
CA THR A 143 -9.45 -4.20 -50.47
C THR A 143 -9.49 -3.85 -48.99
N LEU A 144 -9.26 -2.58 -48.65
CA LEU A 144 -9.51 -2.03 -47.33
C LEU A 144 -11.03 -1.77 -47.17
N LEU A 145 -11.59 -2.25 -46.08
CA LEU A 145 -12.93 -1.97 -45.61
C LEU A 145 -12.87 -1.51 -44.15
N PHE A 146 -13.80 -0.64 -43.77
CA PHE A 146 -14.09 -0.34 -42.37
C PHE A 146 -15.48 0.30 -42.30
N TRP A 147 -16.12 0.18 -41.15
CA TRP A 147 -17.35 0.89 -40.85
C TRP A 147 -17.04 2.18 -40.12
N HIS A 148 -17.82 3.23 -40.36
CA HIS A 148 -17.72 4.50 -39.65
C HIS A 148 -19.10 5.13 -39.42
N ARG A 149 -19.20 5.97 -38.38
CA ARG A 149 -20.37 6.81 -38.11
C ARG A 149 -20.08 7.95 -37.13
N SER A 150 -21.10 8.77 -36.92
CA SER A 150 -21.30 9.69 -35.81
C SER A 150 -22.67 9.44 -35.16
N PRO A 151 -23.07 10.19 -34.11
CA PRO A 151 -24.40 10.08 -33.52
C PRO A 151 -25.49 10.40 -34.54
N ASP A 152 -26.63 9.70 -34.43
CA ASP A 152 -27.70 9.83 -35.40
C ASP A 152 -28.34 11.23 -35.32
N TYR A 153 -28.51 11.84 -36.50
CA TYR A 153 -28.97 13.21 -36.67
C TYR A 153 -28.09 14.29 -36.02
N SER A 154 -26.83 13.99 -35.66
CA SER A 154 -25.92 15.03 -35.16
C SER A 154 -25.80 16.18 -36.17
N PRO A 155 -25.99 17.45 -35.75
CA PRO A 155 -25.81 18.61 -36.63
C PRO A 155 -24.33 18.86 -36.95
N TRP A 156 -23.43 18.14 -36.29
CA TRP A 156 -21.98 18.18 -36.45
C TRP A 156 -21.54 16.89 -37.14
N ASN A 157 -21.73 16.83 -38.46
CA ASN A 157 -21.19 15.74 -39.28
C ASN A 157 -19.65 15.80 -39.26
N ASP A 158 -19.02 15.03 -38.39
CA ASP A 158 -17.57 14.91 -38.27
C ASP A 158 -16.89 14.39 -39.53
N SER A 159 -15.56 14.40 -39.57
CA SER A 159 -14.78 13.98 -40.75
C SER A 159 -13.44 13.34 -40.41
N ILE A 160 -13.11 12.28 -41.15
CA ILE A 160 -11.95 11.41 -40.93
C ILE A 160 -11.12 11.36 -42.22
N GLN A 161 -9.79 11.49 -42.10
CA GLN A 161 -8.85 11.14 -43.15
C GLN A 161 -8.39 9.69 -43.00
N VAL A 162 -8.22 9.00 -44.13
CA VAL A 162 -7.56 7.68 -44.20
C VAL A 162 -6.25 7.87 -44.95
N LEU A 163 -5.13 7.52 -44.34
CA LEU A 163 -3.79 7.68 -44.93
C LEU A 163 -3.00 6.37 -44.89
N ILE A 164 -2.01 6.25 -45.78
CA ILE A 164 -1.07 5.14 -45.85
C ILE A 164 0.37 5.65 -45.73
N SER A 165 1.19 4.92 -44.97
CA SER A 165 2.65 4.98 -44.99
C SER A 165 3.22 3.65 -45.52
N THR A 166 4.32 3.71 -46.25
CA THR A 166 5.04 2.55 -46.80
C THR A 166 6.41 2.32 -46.14
N SER A 167 6.76 3.08 -45.09
CA SER A 167 8.06 3.00 -44.41
C SER A 167 7.99 2.77 -42.91
N ASP A 168 7.22 3.58 -42.18
CA ASP A 168 7.29 3.70 -40.72
C ASP A 168 6.01 4.31 -40.13
N THR A 169 6.01 4.60 -38.81
CA THR A 169 4.86 5.16 -38.09
C THR A 169 5.05 6.63 -37.68
N GLU A 170 6.03 7.35 -38.23
CA GLU A 170 6.17 8.79 -38.04
C GLU A 170 5.17 9.53 -38.93
N LEU A 171 4.55 10.59 -38.41
CA LEU A 171 3.40 11.23 -39.06
C LEU A 171 3.72 11.88 -40.41
N SER A 172 4.99 12.18 -40.67
CA SER A 172 5.51 12.67 -41.94
C SER A 172 5.58 11.59 -43.03
N SER A 173 5.54 10.30 -42.69
CA SER A 173 5.57 9.19 -43.65
C SER A 173 4.20 8.91 -44.27
N PHE A 174 3.10 9.24 -43.57
CA PHE A 174 1.71 9.16 -44.02
C PHE A 174 1.38 10.22 -45.08
N SER A 175 2.00 10.05 -46.24
CA SER A 175 1.98 10.97 -47.37
C SER A 175 0.97 10.57 -48.45
N ILE A 176 0.44 9.34 -48.38
CA ILE A 176 -0.55 8.80 -49.31
C ILE A 176 -1.94 8.97 -48.68
N LEU A 177 -2.74 9.91 -49.18
CA LEU A 177 -4.13 10.08 -48.79
C LEU A 177 -5.01 9.08 -49.56
N VAL A 178 -5.73 8.22 -48.85
CA VAL A 178 -6.71 7.30 -49.42
C VAL A 178 -8.05 8.03 -49.61
N ASP A 179 -8.54 8.70 -48.57
CA ASP A 179 -9.76 9.52 -48.63
C ASP A 179 -9.82 10.52 -47.46
N TYR A 180 -10.72 11.50 -47.55
CA TYR A 180 -11.11 12.40 -46.47
C TYR A 180 -12.62 12.67 -46.61
N PHE A 181 -13.45 12.09 -45.75
CA PHE A 181 -14.91 12.14 -45.90
C PHE A 181 -15.59 12.56 -44.59
N LYS A 182 -16.88 12.93 -44.68
CA LYS A 182 -17.74 13.12 -43.50
C LYS A 182 -18.37 11.79 -43.07
N THR A 183 -18.42 11.55 -41.76
CA THR A 183 -19.02 10.35 -41.18
C THR A 183 -20.55 10.32 -41.36
N SER A 184 -21.11 9.10 -41.37
CA SER A 184 -22.55 8.89 -41.45
C SER A 184 -23.25 9.29 -40.13
N THR A 185 -24.25 10.17 -40.20
CA THR A 185 -25.17 10.49 -39.09
C THR A 185 -26.53 9.79 -39.24
N THR A 186 -26.55 8.63 -39.91
CA THR A 186 -27.73 7.78 -40.12
C THR A 186 -27.36 6.29 -40.01
N GLY A 187 -26.75 5.91 -38.88
CA GLY A 187 -26.20 4.58 -38.63
C GLY A 187 -24.81 4.33 -39.22
N TRP A 188 -24.26 3.14 -38.96
CA TRP A 188 -22.98 2.68 -39.50
C TRP A 188 -22.99 2.61 -41.03
N PHE A 189 -21.94 3.16 -41.65
CA PHE A 189 -21.71 3.12 -43.09
C PHE A 189 -20.34 2.50 -43.39
N GLN A 190 -20.24 1.67 -44.43
CA GLN A 190 -18.99 0.99 -44.79
C GLN A 190 -18.33 1.67 -46.00
N ASN A 191 -17.07 2.09 -45.85
CA ASN A 191 -16.25 2.49 -47.00
C ASN A 191 -15.43 1.31 -47.50
N ARG A 192 -15.05 1.34 -48.79
CA ARG A 192 -14.29 0.29 -49.46
C ARG A 192 -13.30 0.91 -50.45
N TYR A 193 -12.03 0.49 -50.40
CA TYR A 193 -10.95 1.01 -51.24
C TYR A 193 -10.06 -0.14 -51.71
N HIS A 194 -9.85 -0.30 -53.01
CA HIS A 194 -8.81 -1.21 -53.51
C HIS A 194 -7.45 -0.58 -53.21
N LEU A 195 -6.61 -1.26 -52.43
CA LEU A 195 -5.38 -0.66 -51.93
C LEU A 195 -4.42 -0.31 -53.08
N THR A 196 -4.41 -1.10 -54.15
CA THR A 196 -3.53 -0.86 -55.30
C THR A 196 -3.96 0.28 -56.23
N ASP A 197 -5.06 0.98 -55.94
CA ASP A 197 -5.33 2.31 -56.51
C ASP A 197 -4.38 3.39 -55.94
N PHE A 198 -3.76 3.12 -54.78
CA PHE A 198 -2.94 4.07 -54.00
C PHE A 198 -1.47 3.65 -53.84
N ILE A 199 -1.16 2.36 -53.88
CA ILE A 199 0.19 1.79 -53.65
C ILE A 199 0.54 0.66 -54.63
N PRO A 200 1.83 0.43 -54.95
CA PRO A 200 2.23 -0.70 -55.78
C PRO A 200 1.95 -2.07 -55.10
N PRO A 201 1.63 -3.13 -55.87
CA PRO A 201 1.61 -4.50 -55.36
C PRO A 201 2.95 -4.91 -54.73
N GLY A 202 2.90 -5.74 -53.68
CA GLY A 202 4.06 -6.15 -52.88
C GLY A 202 4.49 -5.13 -51.83
N SER A 203 3.79 -4.01 -51.68
CA SER A 203 4.07 -3.02 -50.62
C SER A 203 3.78 -3.59 -49.22
N ASN A 204 4.61 -3.20 -48.25
CA ASN A 204 4.28 -3.29 -46.83
C ASN A 204 3.79 -1.91 -46.37
N ILE A 205 2.78 -1.84 -45.51
CA ILE A 205 2.13 -0.58 -45.14
C ILE A 205 1.75 -0.46 -43.66
N TYR A 206 1.54 0.79 -43.24
CA TYR A 206 0.72 1.15 -42.10
C TYR A 206 -0.49 1.95 -42.62
N ILE A 207 -1.67 1.72 -42.06
CA ILE A 207 -2.89 2.49 -42.31
C ILE A 207 -3.13 3.41 -41.12
N ALA A 208 -3.52 4.66 -41.38
CA ALA A 208 -3.88 5.62 -40.35
C ALA A 208 -5.29 6.16 -40.56
N PHE A 209 -6.10 6.11 -39.50
CA PHE A 209 -7.32 6.89 -39.36
C PHE A 209 -7.00 8.15 -38.57
N ARG A 210 -7.22 9.31 -39.19
CA ARG A 210 -6.91 10.61 -38.60
C ARG A 210 -8.20 11.42 -38.49
N TYR A 211 -8.70 11.54 -37.28
CA TYR A 211 -9.82 12.42 -36.96
C TYR A 211 -9.28 13.86 -36.99
N LEU A 212 -9.76 14.66 -37.94
CA LEU A 212 -9.14 15.92 -38.33
C LEU A 212 -10.17 17.05 -38.46
N ILE A 213 -10.41 17.77 -37.36
CA ILE A 213 -11.50 18.75 -37.24
C ILE A 213 -11.02 20.17 -36.95
N TYR A 214 -11.73 21.13 -37.53
CA TYR A 214 -11.41 22.55 -37.56
C TYR A 214 -12.54 23.36 -36.96
N ASP A 215 -12.26 24.20 -35.96
CA ASP A 215 -13.35 24.81 -35.15
C ASP A 215 -14.25 23.72 -34.52
N GLY A 216 -13.60 22.71 -33.95
CA GLY A 216 -14.18 21.73 -33.03
C GLY A 216 -13.75 22.02 -31.59
N GLY A 217 -14.02 21.09 -30.69
CA GLY A 217 -13.80 21.25 -29.25
C GLY A 217 -15.08 21.61 -28.49
N VAL A 218 -15.01 21.60 -27.15
CA VAL A 218 -16.14 21.92 -26.25
C VAL A 218 -16.75 23.32 -26.51
N SER A 219 -15.99 24.22 -27.13
CA SER A 219 -16.46 25.56 -27.56
C SER A 219 -16.63 25.72 -29.09
N GLY A 220 -16.26 24.70 -29.88
CA GLY A 220 -16.33 24.74 -31.34
C GLY A 220 -17.72 24.38 -31.88
N LEU A 221 -17.86 24.45 -33.21
CA LEU A 221 -19.13 24.27 -33.92
C LEU A 221 -19.10 23.20 -35.03
N ASN A 222 -18.06 22.36 -35.10
CA ASN A 222 -17.85 21.39 -36.19
C ASN A 222 -17.39 19.99 -35.74
N SER A 223 -17.43 19.68 -34.45
CA SER A 223 -17.06 18.37 -33.88
C SER A 223 -18.12 17.83 -32.93
N ASP A 224 -18.41 16.54 -32.96
CA ASP A 224 -19.22 15.84 -31.95
C ASP A 224 -18.58 14.51 -31.54
N TYR A 225 -18.80 13.43 -32.27
CA TYR A 225 -18.30 12.11 -31.92
C TYR A 225 -18.17 11.25 -33.19
N VAL A 226 -17.07 10.50 -33.33
CA VAL A 226 -16.88 9.50 -34.38
C VAL A 226 -16.72 8.10 -33.80
N GLY A 227 -17.15 7.11 -34.59
CA GLY A 227 -16.78 5.71 -34.42
C GLY A 227 -16.22 5.14 -35.71
N ILE A 228 -15.22 4.27 -35.60
CA ILE A 228 -14.74 3.32 -36.61
C ILE A 228 -14.85 1.92 -36.02
N ASP A 229 -15.32 0.96 -36.80
CA ASP A 229 -15.48 -0.44 -36.37
C ASP A 229 -15.16 -1.40 -37.52
N LEU A 230 -14.74 -2.62 -37.18
CA LEU A 230 -14.37 -3.72 -38.07
C LEU A 230 -13.51 -3.26 -39.25
N VAL A 231 -12.29 -2.85 -38.96
CA VAL A 231 -11.28 -2.53 -39.98
C VAL A 231 -10.74 -3.84 -40.53
N GLN A 232 -10.97 -4.07 -41.82
CA GLN A 232 -10.54 -5.28 -42.52
C GLN A 232 -9.74 -4.91 -43.76
N ILE A 233 -8.66 -5.66 -44.04
CA ILE A 233 -8.22 -5.84 -45.42
C ILE A 233 -8.69 -7.22 -45.84
N VAL A 234 -9.53 -7.27 -46.86
CA VAL A 234 -9.99 -8.54 -47.44
C VAL A 234 -9.38 -8.74 -48.82
N ARG A 235 -9.00 -9.98 -49.10
CA ARG A 235 -8.53 -10.48 -50.39
C ARG A 235 -9.58 -11.45 -50.91
N PRO A 236 -10.03 -11.40 -52.17
CA PRO A 236 -10.89 -12.42 -52.75
C PRO A 236 -10.36 -13.83 -52.43
N GLN A 237 -11.24 -14.72 -51.99
CA GLN A 237 -10.87 -16.09 -51.70
C GLN A 237 -10.41 -16.75 -52.99
N VAL A 238 -9.17 -17.23 -52.99
CA VAL A 238 -8.61 -18.03 -54.06
C VAL A 238 -9.22 -19.44 -54.01
N ASP A 239 -9.22 -20.14 -55.15
CA ASP A 239 -9.80 -21.49 -55.23
C ASP A 239 -9.05 -22.48 -54.31
N ASN A 240 -7.74 -22.30 -54.12
CA ASN A 240 -6.86 -23.20 -53.39
C ASN A 240 -5.91 -22.39 -52.47
N ASP A 241 -6.07 -22.52 -51.16
CA ASP A 241 -5.22 -21.90 -50.13
C ASP A 241 -5.25 -22.77 -48.85
N LEU A 242 -4.10 -23.29 -48.44
CA LEU A 242 -3.90 -24.16 -47.29
C LEU A 242 -2.95 -23.51 -46.29
N GLN A 243 -3.50 -23.12 -45.15
CA GLN A 243 -2.80 -22.44 -44.05
C GLN A 243 -2.38 -23.41 -42.94
N VAL A 244 -1.20 -23.19 -42.37
CA VAL A 244 -0.90 -23.66 -41.00
C VAL A 244 -1.44 -22.64 -40.00
N LEU A 245 -2.54 -22.98 -39.32
CA LEU A 245 -3.29 -22.03 -38.49
C LEU A 245 -2.69 -21.85 -37.09
N LYS A 246 -2.45 -22.96 -36.37
CA LYS A 246 -1.89 -22.96 -35.01
C LYS A 246 -1.15 -24.26 -34.72
N ILE A 247 0.01 -24.18 -34.07
CA ILE A 247 0.62 -25.33 -33.39
C ILE A 247 -0.04 -25.45 -32.02
N GLU A 248 -0.90 -26.45 -31.84
CA GLU A 248 -1.74 -26.65 -30.65
C GLU A 248 -0.97 -27.27 -29.49
N TYR A 249 -0.07 -28.20 -29.79
CA TYR A 249 0.77 -28.81 -28.78
C TYR A 249 2.14 -29.22 -29.34
N PRO A 250 3.25 -28.95 -28.63
CA PRO A 250 3.35 -28.02 -27.49
C PRO A 250 3.22 -26.55 -27.94
N GLU A 251 2.49 -25.75 -27.16
CA GLU A 251 2.16 -24.36 -27.51
C GLU A 251 3.39 -23.44 -27.58
N ASN A 252 3.32 -22.37 -28.36
CA ASN A 252 4.42 -21.42 -28.53
C ASN A 252 4.81 -20.74 -27.20
N GLY A 253 6.10 -20.76 -26.87
CA GLY A 253 6.65 -20.29 -25.60
C GLY A 253 6.62 -21.31 -24.45
N SER A 254 5.93 -22.45 -24.61
CA SER A 254 5.75 -23.43 -23.52
C SER A 254 7.03 -24.18 -23.13
N LYS A 255 7.02 -24.74 -21.91
CA LYS A 255 8.04 -25.64 -21.37
C LYS A 255 7.61 -27.09 -21.53
N ILE A 256 8.48 -27.94 -22.06
CA ILE A 256 8.30 -29.41 -22.13
C ILE A 256 9.39 -30.13 -21.34
N ILE A 257 9.04 -31.20 -20.64
CA ILE A 257 9.97 -31.92 -19.76
C ILE A 257 10.83 -32.89 -20.59
N VAL A 258 12.15 -32.80 -20.44
CA VAL A 258 13.09 -33.69 -21.14
C VAL A 258 12.95 -35.15 -20.67
N ASN A 259 13.13 -36.09 -21.60
CA ASN A 259 12.92 -37.53 -21.45
C ASN A 259 11.46 -37.94 -21.17
N GLN A 260 10.50 -37.04 -21.32
CA GLN A 260 9.08 -37.38 -21.45
C GLN A 260 8.65 -37.35 -22.92
N LYS A 261 7.69 -38.19 -23.28
CA LYS A 261 7.11 -38.21 -24.63
C LYS A 261 6.11 -37.08 -24.81
N ILE A 262 6.04 -36.54 -26.03
CA ILE A 262 5.02 -35.60 -26.49
C ILE A 262 4.40 -36.11 -27.81
N GLU A 263 3.12 -35.86 -28.04
CA GLU A 263 2.42 -36.12 -29.30
C GLU A 263 2.05 -34.78 -29.95
N PRO A 264 2.91 -34.21 -30.83
CA PRO A 264 2.70 -32.86 -31.33
C PRO A 264 1.44 -32.78 -32.20
N THR A 265 0.65 -31.73 -32.02
CA THR A 265 -0.61 -31.51 -32.74
C THR A 265 -0.65 -30.11 -33.34
N VAL A 266 -1.10 -30.01 -34.59
CA VAL A 266 -1.18 -28.75 -35.35
C VAL A 266 -2.53 -28.65 -36.04
N THR A 267 -3.15 -27.48 -35.97
CA THR A 267 -4.37 -27.13 -36.70
C THR A 267 -3.99 -26.53 -38.05
N PHE A 268 -4.47 -27.15 -39.12
CA PHE A 268 -4.39 -26.66 -40.49
C PHE A 268 -5.76 -26.16 -40.93
N ARG A 269 -5.80 -25.15 -41.80
CA ARG A 269 -7.05 -24.57 -42.33
C ARG A 269 -7.01 -24.55 -43.85
N ASN A 270 -8.12 -24.91 -44.49
CA ASN A 270 -8.32 -24.57 -45.90
C ASN A 270 -8.93 -23.17 -45.95
N ALA A 271 -8.11 -22.18 -46.29
CA ALA A 271 -8.55 -20.80 -46.46
C ALA A 271 -8.93 -20.50 -47.93
N GLY A 272 -8.91 -21.49 -48.83
CA GLY A 272 -9.48 -21.42 -50.17
C GLY A 272 -10.94 -21.89 -50.25
N ILE A 273 -11.57 -21.67 -51.42
CA ILE A 273 -12.98 -22.04 -51.64
C ILE A 273 -13.15 -23.55 -51.91
N LEU A 274 -12.24 -24.17 -52.67
CA LEU A 274 -12.40 -25.55 -53.12
C LEU A 274 -11.97 -26.56 -52.05
N PRO A 275 -12.69 -27.69 -51.90
CA PRO A 275 -12.31 -28.75 -50.97
C PRO A 275 -11.01 -29.44 -51.45
N GLN A 276 -9.98 -29.42 -50.61
CA GLN A 276 -8.69 -30.03 -50.91
C GLN A 276 -8.63 -31.45 -50.34
N SER A 277 -7.91 -32.35 -51.02
CA SER A 277 -7.83 -33.76 -50.63
C SER A 277 -6.44 -34.32 -50.84
N SER A 278 -6.08 -35.32 -50.03
CA SER A 278 -4.73 -35.92 -50.00
C SER A 278 -3.58 -34.93 -49.79
N VAL A 279 -3.81 -33.82 -49.07
CA VAL A 279 -2.81 -32.75 -48.86
C VAL A 279 -1.69 -33.24 -47.94
N PRO A 280 -0.43 -33.29 -48.38
CA PRO A 280 0.71 -33.56 -47.51
C PRO A 280 0.92 -32.43 -46.51
N VAL A 281 1.06 -32.79 -45.24
CA VAL A 281 1.44 -31.86 -44.16
C VAL A 281 2.54 -32.46 -43.29
N SER A 282 3.36 -31.61 -42.69
CA SER A 282 4.61 -32.02 -42.07
C SER A 282 4.97 -31.18 -40.86
N LEU A 283 5.70 -31.80 -39.94
CA LEU A 283 6.23 -31.19 -38.75
C LEU A 283 7.73 -31.51 -38.64
N LYS A 284 8.57 -30.48 -38.60
CA LYS A 284 9.96 -30.59 -38.14
C LYS A 284 10.11 -30.05 -36.73
N ILE A 285 10.87 -30.74 -35.88
CA ILE A 285 11.33 -30.25 -34.57
C ILE A 285 12.86 -30.20 -34.62
N ILE A 286 13.43 -29.04 -34.36
CA ILE A 286 14.87 -28.78 -34.34
C ILE A 286 15.30 -28.63 -32.88
N SER A 287 16.24 -29.47 -32.41
CA SER A 287 16.75 -29.44 -31.04
C SER A 287 17.74 -28.29 -30.79
N PRO A 288 18.08 -27.98 -29.52
CA PRO A 288 19.13 -27.00 -29.17
C PRO A 288 20.49 -27.30 -29.81
N GLU A 289 20.78 -28.57 -30.08
CA GLU A 289 21.99 -29.07 -30.74
C GLU A 289 21.90 -29.04 -32.28
N GLY A 290 20.77 -28.61 -32.84
CA GLY A 290 20.49 -28.62 -34.28
C GLY A 290 20.05 -29.98 -34.83
N SER A 291 19.72 -30.97 -33.97
CA SER A 291 19.19 -32.26 -34.44
C SER A 291 17.78 -32.10 -34.96
N ILE A 292 17.49 -32.62 -36.16
CA ILE A 292 16.18 -32.50 -36.81
C ILE A 292 15.39 -33.80 -36.68
N TYR A 293 14.23 -33.70 -36.06
CA TYR A 293 13.14 -34.68 -36.14
C TYR A 293 12.13 -34.22 -37.19
N GLU A 294 11.51 -35.16 -37.91
CA GLU A 294 10.55 -34.88 -38.98
C GLU A 294 9.48 -35.97 -39.05
N SER A 295 8.21 -35.57 -38.99
CA SER A 295 7.04 -36.45 -39.12
C SER A 295 6.10 -35.91 -40.20
N ASN A 296 5.57 -36.80 -41.03
CA ASN A 296 4.71 -36.46 -42.16
C ASN A 296 3.33 -37.09 -42.00
N ARG A 297 2.30 -36.40 -42.51
CA ARG A 297 0.89 -36.75 -42.46
C ARG A 297 0.20 -36.36 -43.77
N ILE A 298 -1.01 -36.85 -43.98
CA ILE A 298 -1.85 -36.52 -45.13
C ILE A 298 -3.24 -36.13 -44.61
N ILE A 299 -3.71 -34.94 -44.98
CA ILE A 299 -5.11 -34.53 -44.78
C ILE A 299 -5.92 -35.16 -45.92
N ASN A 300 -6.72 -36.18 -45.59
CA ASN A 300 -7.49 -36.94 -46.59
C ASN A 300 -8.49 -36.05 -47.33
N LEU A 301 -9.20 -35.17 -46.62
CA LEU A 301 -10.15 -34.20 -47.15
C LEU A 301 -10.29 -33.02 -46.16
N ILE A 302 -10.35 -31.79 -46.66
CA ILE A 302 -10.68 -30.58 -45.91
C ILE A 302 -11.49 -29.63 -46.80
N ALA A 303 -12.71 -29.29 -46.39
CA ALA A 303 -13.60 -28.41 -47.18
C ALA A 303 -13.14 -26.96 -47.11
N GLY A 304 -13.55 -26.12 -48.07
CA GLY A 304 -13.21 -24.70 -48.06
C GLY A 304 -13.71 -23.99 -46.80
N GLY A 305 -12.86 -23.17 -46.19
CA GLY A 305 -13.10 -22.47 -44.92
C GLY A 305 -12.80 -23.29 -43.64
N GLU A 306 -12.86 -24.62 -43.71
CA GLU A 306 -12.75 -25.54 -42.56
C GLU A 306 -11.34 -25.65 -41.98
N SER A 307 -11.25 -26.08 -40.72
CA SER A 307 -9.99 -26.37 -40.01
C SER A 307 -9.94 -27.80 -39.47
N ILE A 308 -8.75 -28.40 -39.41
CA ILE A 308 -8.54 -29.77 -38.93
C ILE A 308 -7.26 -29.89 -38.11
N ASN A 309 -7.36 -30.58 -36.96
CA ASN A 309 -6.23 -30.86 -36.09
C ASN A 309 -5.57 -32.18 -36.51
N ILE A 310 -4.26 -32.15 -36.72
CA ILE A 310 -3.44 -33.29 -37.15
C ILE A 310 -2.38 -33.56 -36.09
N THR A 311 -2.38 -34.78 -35.55
CA THR A 311 -1.39 -35.27 -34.59
C THR A 311 -0.28 -36.05 -35.32
N PHE A 312 0.96 -35.67 -35.05
CA PHE A 312 2.18 -36.23 -35.63
C PHE A 312 2.71 -37.40 -34.77
N ASP A 313 3.81 -38.04 -35.20
CA ASP A 313 4.39 -39.16 -34.45
C ASP A 313 4.98 -38.69 -33.12
N GLU A 314 5.03 -39.59 -32.12
CA GLU A 314 5.61 -39.32 -30.80
C GLU A 314 7.04 -38.77 -30.89
N TYR A 315 7.31 -37.64 -30.24
CA TYR A 315 8.65 -37.10 -30.05
C TYR A 315 9.09 -37.22 -28.59
N THR A 316 10.39 -37.31 -28.35
CA THR A 316 10.98 -37.26 -27.00
C THR A 316 12.11 -36.22 -27.00
N PRO A 317 11.92 -35.02 -26.41
CA PRO A 317 13.03 -34.10 -26.12
C PRO A 317 14.08 -34.79 -25.23
N ILE A 318 15.36 -34.70 -25.60
CA ILE A 318 16.47 -35.33 -24.85
C ILE A 318 17.41 -34.33 -24.16
N SER A 319 17.30 -33.04 -24.51
CA SER A 319 18.20 -31.98 -24.05
C SER A 319 17.45 -30.73 -23.59
N THR A 320 18.04 -29.98 -22.66
CA THR A 320 17.48 -28.72 -22.17
C THR A 320 17.91 -27.53 -23.02
N GLY A 321 16.98 -26.67 -23.41
CA GLY A 321 17.25 -25.52 -24.28
C GLY A 321 16.06 -25.17 -25.15
N TYR A 322 16.24 -24.26 -26.10
CA TYR A 322 15.18 -23.88 -27.04
C TYR A 322 15.10 -24.85 -28.22
N TYR A 323 13.88 -25.30 -28.52
CA TYR A 323 13.56 -26.10 -29.71
C TYR A 323 12.75 -25.23 -30.66
N SER A 324 13.04 -25.33 -31.96
CA SER A 324 12.22 -24.69 -33.01
C SER A 324 11.31 -25.75 -33.64
N ILE A 325 10.01 -25.58 -33.52
CA ILE A 325 9.00 -26.37 -34.22
C ILE A 325 8.66 -25.63 -35.51
N LYS A 326 8.68 -26.32 -36.64
CA LYS A 326 8.27 -25.79 -37.94
C LYS A 326 7.25 -26.72 -38.55
N SER A 327 5.99 -26.28 -38.62
CA SER A 327 4.95 -27.00 -39.33
C SER A 327 4.75 -26.38 -40.71
N TYR A 328 4.49 -27.20 -41.72
CA TYR A 328 4.17 -26.76 -43.06
C TYR A 328 3.17 -27.68 -43.74
N THR A 329 2.37 -27.09 -44.63
CA THR A 329 1.53 -27.78 -45.60
C THR A 329 2.15 -27.66 -46.98
N TYR A 330 1.76 -28.52 -47.92
CA TYR A 330 2.26 -28.48 -49.28
C TYR A 330 1.15 -28.82 -50.29
N LEU A 331 0.61 -27.80 -50.94
CA LEU A 331 -0.35 -27.94 -52.03
C LEU A 331 0.28 -27.41 -53.33
N PRO A 332 0.55 -28.25 -54.34
CA PRO A 332 1.21 -27.80 -55.60
C PRO A 332 0.41 -26.76 -56.40
N THR A 333 -0.87 -26.62 -56.10
CA THR A 333 -1.80 -25.65 -56.70
C THR A 333 -2.20 -24.54 -55.73
N ASP A 334 -1.49 -24.39 -54.60
CA ASP A 334 -1.75 -23.28 -53.68
C ASP A 334 -1.51 -21.93 -54.36
N GLN A 335 -2.22 -20.91 -53.88
CA GLN A 335 -2.24 -19.57 -54.45
C GLN A 335 -1.82 -18.50 -53.42
N ASN A 336 -1.47 -18.89 -52.18
CA ASN A 336 -1.16 -17.96 -51.08
C ASN A 336 0.00 -18.44 -50.16
N HIS A 337 1.14 -18.82 -50.76
CA HIS A 337 2.33 -19.42 -50.10
C HIS A 337 2.93 -18.72 -48.85
N VAL A 338 2.40 -17.58 -48.43
CA VAL A 338 2.81 -16.85 -47.22
C VAL A 338 2.32 -17.56 -45.94
N ASN A 339 1.22 -18.32 -46.01
CA ASN A 339 0.61 -19.02 -44.87
C ASN A 339 0.88 -20.54 -44.82
N ASP A 340 1.58 -21.09 -45.83
CA ASP A 340 2.02 -22.49 -45.97
C ASP A 340 2.81 -23.04 -44.77
N SER A 341 3.33 -22.18 -43.88
CA SER A 341 4.16 -22.60 -42.75
C SER A 341 4.01 -21.72 -41.50
N LEU A 342 4.19 -22.35 -40.33
CA LEU A 342 4.22 -21.67 -39.02
C LEU A 342 5.42 -22.16 -38.21
N ILE A 343 6.10 -21.23 -37.53
CA ILE A 343 7.23 -21.52 -36.64
C ILE A 343 6.83 -21.19 -35.20
N SER A 344 7.03 -22.17 -34.30
CA SER A 344 6.90 -22.03 -32.85
C SER A 344 8.27 -22.26 -32.20
N THR A 345 8.50 -21.63 -31.04
CA THR A 345 9.67 -21.87 -30.19
C THR A 345 9.21 -22.33 -28.81
N ILE A 346 9.74 -23.45 -28.35
CA ILE A 346 9.45 -24.02 -27.02
C ILE A 346 10.75 -24.24 -26.26
N ARG A 347 10.66 -24.60 -24.98
CA ARG A 347 11.84 -24.92 -24.15
C ARG A 347 11.79 -26.34 -23.58
N GLY A 348 12.82 -27.14 -23.86
CA GLY A 348 13.11 -28.36 -23.10
C GLY A 348 13.66 -28.00 -21.72
N VAL A 349 13.04 -28.53 -20.66
CA VAL A 349 13.37 -28.23 -19.25
C VAL A 349 13.47 -29.48 -18.39
N VAL A 350 14.06 -29.35 -17.20
CA VAL A 350 13.97 -30.36 -16.14
C VAL A 350 12.94 -29.95 -15.08
N THR A 351 12.56 -30.89 -14.22
CA THR A 351 11.78 -30.63 -13.00
C THR A 351 12.71 -30.28 -11.83
N LEU A 352 12.35 -29.27 -11.03
CA LEU A 352 13.06 -28.85 -9.83
C LEU A 352 12.34 -29.29 -8.55
N SER A 353 13.12 -29.73 -7.56
CA SER A 353 12.68 -30.11 -6.22
C SER A 353 13.86 -30.19 -5.27
N GLY A 354 13.65 -30.00 -3.97
CA GLY A 354 14.64 -30.23 -2.93
C GLY A 354 15.64 -29.09 -2.74
N SER A 355 16.82 -29.41 -2.20
CA SER A 355 17.79 -28.43 -1.71
C SER A 355 18.98 -28.22 -2.64
N PHE A 356 19.32 -26.95 -2.89
CA PHE A 356 20.49 -26.52 -3.65
C PHE A 356 21.33 -25.56 -2.82
N THR A 357 22.66 -25.73 -2.84
CA THR A 357 23.57 -24.69 -2.33
C THR A 357 23.84 -23.65 -3.42
N VAL A 358 23.81 -22.37 -3.02
CA VAL A 358 23.93 -21.21 -3.91
C VAL A 358 25.14 -20.37 -3.49
N GLY A 359 26.12 -20.24 -4.37
CA GLY A 359 27.40 -19.59 -4.10
C GLY A 359 28.53 -20.19 -4.94
N ILE A 360 29.72 -19.58 -4.93
CA ILE A 360 30.87 -19.90 -5.80
C ILE A 360 31.25 -21.39 -5.74
N SER A 361 31.14 -22.00 -4.56
CA SER A 361 31.43 -23.42 -4.32
C SER A 361 30.19 -24.34 -4.28
N GLY A 362 29.00 -23.79 -4.53
CA GLY A 362 27.73 -24.49 -4.42
C GLY A 362 27.27 -25.19 -5.70
N ASN A 363 26.13 -25.88 -5.60
CA ASN A 363 25.47 -26.52 -6.75
C ASN A 363 25.05 -25.50 -7.83
N ILE A 364 24.79 -24.25 -7.44
CA ILE A 364 24.47 -23.13 -8.33
C ILE A 364 25.39 -21.95 -8.01
N SER A 365 26.19 -21.50 -8.99
CA SER A 365 27.36 -20.65 -8.71
C SER A 365 27.09 -19.17 -8.39
N SER A 366 25.84 -18.69 -8.42
CA SER A 366 25.45 -17.33 -8.01
C SER A 366 23.94 -17.27 -7.75
N LEU A 367 23.47 -16.21 -7.08
CA LEU A 367 22.05 -16.00 -6.80
C LEU A 367 21.26 -15.66 -8.08
N LYS A 368 21.81 -14.86 -9.01
CA LYS A 368 21.22 -14.66 -10.34
C LYS A 368 21.03 -15.98 -11.08
N ARG A 369 22.03 -16.89 -11.03
CA ARG A 369 21.89 -18.23 -11.63
C ARG A 369 20.82 -19.09 -10.96
N ALA A 370 20.59 -18.94 -9.66
CA ALA A 370 19.52 -19.68 -8.96
C ALA A 370 18.12 -19.19 -9.39
N ILE A 371 17.95 -17.87 -9.52
CA ILE A 371 16.72 -17.26 -10.05
C ILE A 371 16.52 -17.66 -11.52
N ASP A 372 17.57 -17.62 -12.34
CA ASP A 372 17.50 -18.09 -13.73
C ASP A 372 17.15 -19.59 -13.79
N THR A 373 17.66 -20.43 -12.89
CA THR A 373 17.27 -21.84 -12.81
C THR A 373 15.79 -22.01 -12.49
N LEU A 374 15.22 -21.23 -11.56
CA LEU A 374 13.78 -21.23 -11.26
C LEU A 374 12.95 -20.77 -12.48
N ASN A 375 13.21 -19.56 -12.98
CA ASN A 375 12.51 -18.96 -14.13
C ASN A 375 12.47 -19.90 -15.35
N ASN A 376 13.54 -20.67 -15.58
CA ASN A 376 13.73 -21.44 -16.80
C ASN A 376 13.24 -22.90 -16.75
N ASN A 377 12.72 -23.41 -15.61
CA ASN A 377 12.32 -24.82 -15.44
C ASN A 377 10.88 -24.96 -14.91
N ILE A 378 10.45 -26.19 -14.65
CA ILE A 378 9.17 -26.50 -13.98
C ILE A 378 9.48 -26.97 -12.54
N ILE A 379 8.70 -26.54 -11.57
CA ILE A 379 8.86 -26.92 -10.16
C ILE A 379 7.88 -28.07 -9.83
N SER A 380 8.44 -29.22 -9.43
CA SER A 380 7.65 -30.42 -9.09
C SER A 380 7.35 -30.57 -7.60
N ASP A 381 8.23 -30.06 -6.74
CA ASP A 381 8.09 -30.06 -5.28
C ASP A 381 8.80 -28.82 -4.69
N ASP A 382 8.70 -28.59 -3.38
CA ASP A 382 9.34 -27.45 -2.70
C ASP A 382 10.84 -27.31 -3.03
N VAL A 383 11.33 -26.07 -3.17
CA VAL A 383 12.73 -25.75 -3.49
C VAL A 383 13.39 -24.90 -2.40
N TYR A 384 14.56 -25.37 -1.94
CA TYR A 384 15.32 -24.80 -0.83
C TYR A 384 16.68 -24.29 -1.32
N LEU A 385 16.84 -22.97 -1.42
CA LEU A 385 18.04 -22.29 -1.91
C LEU A 385 18.88 -21.78 -0.74
N THR A 386 19.94 -22.53 -0.43
CA THR A 386 20.82 -22.26 0.73
C THR A 386 22.00 -21.39 0.32
N LEU A 387 22.05 -20.15 0.81
CA LEU A 387 23.15 -19.21 0.55
C LEU A 387 24.37 -19.58 1.42
N ILE A 388 25.50 -19.92 0.79
CA ILE A 388 26.72 -20.39 1.48
C ILE A 388 27.86 -19.36 1.54
N ASP A 389 27.83 -18.30 0.73
CA ASP A 389 28.89 -17.29 0.69
C ASP A 389 28.56 -16.07 1.58
N PHE A 390 29.60 -15.39 2.05
CA PHE A 390 29.45 -14.13 2.82
C PHE A 390 29.19 -12.91 1.94
N ILE A 391 29.49 -12.97 0.64
CA ILE A 391 29.37 -11.85 -0.29
C ILE A 391 28.80 -12.37 -1.62
N TYR A 392 27.71 -11.75 -2.08
CA TYR A 392 27.19 -11.90 -3.43
C TYR A 392 27.27 -10.54 -4.13
N ASN A 393 27.79 -10.51 -5.35
CA ASN A 393 27.78 -9.34 -6.22
C ASN A 393 27.01 -9.72 -7.48
N GLU A 394 25.80 -9.21 -7.62
CA GLU A 394 24.87 -9.67 -8.66
C GLU A 394 24.39 -8.50 -9.55
N PRO A 395 23.98 -8.79 -10.79
CA PRO A 395 23.08 -7.90 -11.55
C PRO A 395 21.68 -7.89 -10.90
N PRO A 396 20.74 -7.07 -11.37
CA PRO A 396 19.37 -7.07 -10.88
C PRO A 396 18.75 -8.47 -10.86
N LEU A 397 18.02 -8.76 -9.78
CA LEU A 397 17.51 -10.09 -9.48
C LEU A 397 16.01 -10.11 -9.71
N SER A 398 15.55 -10.74 -10.80
CA SER A 398 14.13 -10.74 -11.19
C SER A 398 13.59 -12.17 -11.34
N LEU A 399 12.78 -12.59 -10.37
CA LEU A 399 12.06 -13.86 -10.34
C LEU A 399 10.70 -13.66 -11.00
N GLY A 400 10.52 -14.23 -12.20
CA GLY A 400 9.28 -14.15 -12.97
C GLY A 400 8.29 -15.25 -12.58
N PRO A 401 7.15 -15.37 -13.30
CA PRO A 401 6.14 -16.39 -13.03
C PRO A 401 6.72 -17.81 -13.05
N LEU A 402 6.24 -18.64 -12.13
CA LEU A 402 6.79 -19.98 -11.86
C LEU A 402 5.82 -21.08 -12.30
N ASP A 403 6.28 -21.92 -13.23
CA ASP A 403 5.52 -23.07 -13.70
C ASP A 403 5.62 -24.23 -12.70
N TYR A 404 4.48 -24.71 -12.24
CA TYR A 404 4.38 -25.81 -11.29
C TYR A 404 3.76 -27.06 -11.93
N LEU A 405 4.28 -28.25 -11.61
CA LEU A 405 3.82 -29.52 -12.20
C LEU A 405 2.40 -29.94 -11.75
N SER A 406 1.84 -29.33 -10.69
CA SER A 406 0.55 -29.74 -10.11
C SER A 406 -0.12 -28.62 -9.32
N THR A 407 0.56 -28.11 -8.30
CA THR A 407 0.12 -27.03 -7.42
C THR A 407 1.30 -26.10 -7.18
N PRO A 408 1.08 -24.83 -6.79
CA PRO A 408 2.12 -23.99 -6.22
C PRO A 408 2.91 -24.74 -5.14
N LYS A 409 4.22 -24.53 -5.12
CA LYS A 409 5.19 -25.09 -4.17
C LYS A 409 5.95 -23.94 -3.51
N LYS A 410 6.50 -24.18 -2.33
CA LYS A 410 7.27 -23.16 -1.61
C LYS A 410 8.66 -23.02 -2.20
N ILE A 411 9.07 -21.79 -2.43
CA ILE A 411 10.46 -21.43 -2.75
C ILE A 411 11.06 -20.73 -1.52
N LEU A 412 12.17 -21.23 -0.97
CA LEU A 412 12.82 -20.62 0.21
C LEU A 412 14.28 -20.28 -0.07
N PHE A 413 14.61 -18.98 -0.08
CA PHE A 413 15.97 -18.47 0.02
C PHE A 413 16.34 -18.30 1.50
N LYS A 414 17.45 -18.88 1.95
CA LYS A 414 17.92 -18.77 3.35
C LYS A 414 19.45 -18.94 3.47
N PRO A 415 20.17 -18.20 4.32
CA PRO A 415 21.59 -18.45 4.55
C PRO A 415 21.85 -19.72 5.35
N ALA A 416 22.97 -20.39 5.05
CA ALA A 416 23.49 -21.49 5.84
C ALA A 416 23.87 -21.03 7.25
N THR A 417 23.76 -21.93 8.23
CA THR A 417 24.07 -21.65 9.64
C THR A 417 25.47 -21.06 9.82
N GLY A 418 25.56 -19.90 10.48
CA GLY A 418 26.80 -19.14 10.67
C GLY A 418 27.18 -18.19 9.54
N VAL A 419 26.62 -18.35 8.33
CA VAL A 419 26.84 -17.42 7.21
C VAL A 419 25.95 -16.18 7.39
N SER A 420 26.49 -14.98 7.14
CA SER A 420 25.73 -13.72 7.16
C SER A 420 25.99 -12.97 5.84
N PRO A 421 25.22 -13.25 4.77
CA PRO A 421 25.50 -12.72 3.44
C PRO A 421 25.29 -11.21 3.33
N ILE A 422 26.19 -10.55 2.60
CA ILE A 422 25.97 -9.23 2.03
C ILE A 422 25.75 -9.40 0.52
N ILE A 423 24.52 -9.12 0.07
CA ILE A 423 24.10 -9.23 -1.32
C ILE A 423 24.07 -7.82 -1.90
N THR A 424 25.09 -7.47 -2.68
CA THR A 424 25.20 -6.17 -3.36
C THR A 424 24.69 -6.32 -4.79
N ILE A 425 23.69 -5.50 -5.14
CA ILE A 425 22.98 -5.58 -6.42
C ILE A 425 23.14 -4.26 -7.15
N ASN A 426 23.75 -4.30 -8.33
CA ASN A 426 23.98 -3.10 -9.14
C ASN A 426 22.77 -2.86 -10.06
N SER A 427 21.87 -1.98 -9.64
CA SER A 427 20.65 -1.66 -10.38
C SER A 427 20.96 -0.92 -11.69
N THR A 428 20.10 -1.08 -12.69
CA THR A 428 20.30 -0.49 -14.03
C THR A 428 19.14 0.41 -14.43
N VAL A 429 19.32 1.26 -15.44
CA VAL A 429 18.27 2.18 -15.91
C VAL A 429 16.96 1.47 -16.31
N GLY A 430 17.03 0.22 -16.78
CA GLY A 430 15.86 -0.61 -17.11
C GLY A 430 15.34 -1.48 -15.96
N GLU A 431 16.16 -1.72 -14.93
CA GLU A 431 15.84 -2.55 -13.77
C GLU A 431 16.26 -1.81 -12.49
N GLN A 432 15.40 -0.86 -12.08
CA GLN A 432 15.67 0.10 -11.00
C GLN A 432 15.39 -0.47 -9.60
N TYR A 433 15.69 -1.77 -9.43
CA TYR A 433 15.43 -2.55 -8.22
C TYR A 433 16.65 -3.40 -7.81
N GLY A 434 16.69 -3.82 -6.55
CA GLY A 434 17.54 -4.90 -6.06
C GLY A 434 16.94 -6.27 -6.40
N PHE A 435 15.97 -6.72 -5.59
CA PHE A 435 15.30 -8.02 -5.75
C PHE A 435 13.82 -7.83 -6.12
N SER A 436 13.39 -8.46 -7.20
CA SER A 436 12.03 -8.39 -7.75
C SER A 436 11.39 -9.78 -7.77
N ILE A 437 10.24 -9.93 -7.11
CA ILE A 437 9.29 -11.04 -7.28
C ILE A 437 8.18 -10.52 -8.19
N LYS A 438 8.09 -11.02 -9.44
CA LYS A 438 7.17 -10.51 -10.47
C LYS A 438 6.26 -11.61 -10.99
N GLY A 439 5.02 -11.65 -10.50
CA GLY A 439 4.02 -12.65 -10.84
C GLY A 439 4.34 -14.06 -10.35
N ALA A 440 5.07 -14.18 -9.24
CA ALA A 440 5.37 -15.46 -8.58
C ALA A 440 4.85 -15.46 -7.14
N SER A 441 4.14 -16.53 -6.77
CA SER A 441 3.56 -16.71 -5.43
C SER A 441 4.34 -17.74 -4.59
N TYR A 442 4.15 -17.71 -3.26
CA TYR A 442 4.74 -18.64 -2.27
C TYR A 442 6.28 -18.60 -2.14
N VAL A 443 6.90 -17.49 -2.52
CA VAL A 443 8.33 -17.24 -2.40
C VAL A 443 8.65 -16.60 -1.05
N SER A 444 9.57 -17.22 -0.31
CA SER A 444 10.07 -16.74 0.97
C SER A 444 11.57 -16.42 0.89
N PHE A 445 11.98 -15.23 1.34
CA PHE A 445 13.37 -14.90 1.60
C PHE A 445 13.54 -14.69 3.10
N ASP A 446 14.16 -15.66 3.78
CA ASP A 446 14.48 -15.63 5.20
C ASP A 446 15.96 -15.28 5.39
N GLY A 447 16.25 -14.06 5.84
CA GLY A 447 17.60 -13.59 6.10
C GLY A 447 18.24 -14.10 7.38
N SER A 448 17.58 -14.97 8.16
CA SER A 448 18.15 -15.56 9.38
C SER A 448 18.99 -16.80 9.08
N ASN A 449 20.16 -16.92 9.70
CA ASN A 449 20.96 -18.15 9.68
C ASN A 449 20.70 -19.08 10.89
N SER A 450 19.75 -18.70 11.74
CA SER A 450 19.44 -19.38 13.01
C SER A 450 17.93 -19.62 13.19
N THR A 451 17.57 -20.31 14.28
CA THR A 451 16.19 -20.42 14.77
C THR A 451 15.69 -19.15 15.48
N GLN A 452 16.59 -18.23 15.86
CA GLN A 452 16.28 -17.02 16.64
C GLN A 452 15.78 -15.84 15.77
N LYS A 453 15.41 -16.08 14.50
CA LYS A 453 14.92 -15.05 13.54
C LYS A 453 15.87 -13.84 13.41
N THR A 454 17.18 -14.04 13.55
CA THR A 454 18.21 -12.98 13.53
C THR A 454 18.35 -12.33 12.15
N ARG A 455 18.59 -11.00 12.08
CA ARG A 455 18.75 -10.27 10.82
C ARG A 455 20.17 -10.43 10.23
N ASN A 456 20.51 -11.61 9.69
CA ASN A 456 21.87 -11.93 9.23
C ASN A 456 22.16 -11.47 7.79
N THR A 457 21.23 -11.69 6.85
CA THR A 457 21.39 -11.26 5.46
C THR A 457 21.18 -9.75 5.33
N THR A 458 22.07 -9.09 4.59
CA THR A 458 21.90 -7.72 4.11
C THR A 458 21.70 -7.74 2.60
N ILE A 459 20.62 -7.11 2.11
CA ILE A 459 20.42 -6.81 0.69
C ILE A 459 20.68 -5.32 0.50
N LYS A 460 21.62 -4.99 -0.39
CA LYS A 460 21.97 -3.61 -0.76
C LYS A 460 21.80 -3.41 -2.26
N ALA A 461 20.82 -2.61 -2.67
CA ALA A 461 20.79 -2.07 -4.03
C ALA A 461 21.78 -0.88 -4.13
N THR A 462 22.54 -0.76 -5.22
CA THR A 462 23.58 0.27 -5.37
C THR A 462 23.66 0.89 -6.76
N GLY A 463 24.02 2.17 -6.81
CA GLY A 463 24.14 2.99 -8.03
C GLY A 463 22.95 3.93 -8.23
N GLU A 464 23.09 4.87 -9.17
CA GLU A 464 22.11 5.93 -9.51
C GLU A 464 20.67 5.42 -9.77
N TYR A 465 20.54 4.14 -10.15
CA TYR A 465 19.26 3.50 -10.48
C TYR A 465 18.73 2.59 -9.36
N ALA A 466 19.35 2.57 -8.17
CA ALA A 466 18.98 1.70 -7.05
C ALA A 466 17.77 2.22 -6.25
N LYS A 467 16.68 2.54 -6.96
CA LYS A 467 15.50 3.19 -6.38
C LYS A 467 14.72 2.27 -5.44
N ILE A 468 14.56 1.00 -5.79
CA ILE A 468 13.77 0.04 -5.00
C ILE A 468 14.66 -1.05 -4.41
N GLY A 469 14.55 -1.33 -3.11
CA GLY A 469 15.34 -2.39 -2.46
C GLY A 469 14.81 -3.77 -2.80
N ILE A 470 13.54 -4.00 -2.45
CA ILE A 470 12.77 -5.20 -2.81
C ILE A 470 11.41 -4.79 -3.38
N VAL A 471 10.99 -5.41 -4.50
CA VAL A 471 9.64 -5.27 -5.06
C VAL A 471 8.95 -6.64 -5.14
N ILE A 472 7.68 -6.67 -4.74
CA ILE A 472 6.75 -7.78 -4.97
C ILE A 472 5.61 -7.21 -5.81
N GLN A 473 5.37 -7.80 -6.99
CA GLN A 473 4.43 -7.24 -7.96
C GLN A 473 3.70 -8.30 -8.79
N GLY A 474 2.37 -8.22 -8.86
CA GLY A 474 1.57 -8.95 -9.82
C GLY A 474 1.76 -8.50 -11.28
N THR A 475 1.26 -9.29 -12.22
CA THR A 475 1.15 -8.96 -13.64
C THR A 475 -0.28 -9.16 -14.14
N ASP A 476 -0.53 -8.79 -15.40
CA ASP A 476 -1.76 -9.05 -16.14
C ASP A 476 -2.11 -10.54 -16.31
N LYS A 477 -1.15 -11.44 -16.01
CA LYS A 477 -1.24 -12.88 -16.26
C LYS A 477 -0.87 -13.76 -15.05
N SER A 478 -0.32 -13.20 -13.98
CA SER A 478 0.06 -13.97 -12.78
C SER A 478 0.19 -13.07 -11.55
N PHE A 479 -0.39 -13.50 -10.43
CA PHE A 479 -0.31 -12.83 -9.14
C PHE A 479 1.03 -13.08 -8.45
N ALA A 480 1.36 -12.25 -7.47
CA ALA A 480 2.52 -12.41 -6.59
C ALA A 480 2.05 -12.60 -5.14
N ASP A 481 1.30 -13.67 -4.86
CA ASP A 481 0.64 -13.93 -3.57
C ASP A 481 1.53 -14.61 -2.53
N SER A 482 1.17 -14.40 -1.26
CA SER A 482 1.69 -15.16 -0.10
C SER A 482 3.23 -15.15 0.00
N ASN A 483 3.86 -14.13 -0.57
CA ASN A 483 5.31 -13.96 -0.53
C ASN A 483 5.76 -13.36 0.80
N ARG A 484 6.97 -13.71 1.23
CA ARG A 484 7.46 -13.41 2.59
C ARG A 484 8.89 -12.92 2.56
N ILE A 485 9.10 -11.64 2.85
CA ILE A 485 10.42 -11.06 3.08
C ILE A 485 10.62 -11.00 4.58
N MET A 486 11.60 -11.72 5.12
CA MET A 486 11.74 -11.82 6.56
C MET A 486 13.17 -11.86 7.09
N ASN A 487 13.43 -11.18 8.20
CA ASN A 487 14.73 -11.17 8.89
C ASN A 487 15.89 -10.62 8.03
N ILE A 488 15.65 -9.59 7.21
CA ILE A 488 16.65 -9.00 6.28
C ILE A 488 16.97 -7.54 6.67
N LYS A 489 18.23 -7.13 6.47
CA LYS A 489 18.61 -5.70 6.43
C LYS A 489 18.53 -5.21 4.98
N ILE A 490 17.65 -4.27 4.69
CA ILE A 490 17.34 -3.78 3.33
C ILE A 490 17.81 -2.34 3.23
N ARG A 491 18.69 -2.07 2.26
CA ARG A 491 19.36 -0.77 2.07
C ARG A 491 19.35 -0.40 0.59
N ASN A 492 18.95 0.82 0.26
CA ASN A 492 18.91 1.29 -1.12
C ASN A 492 20.07 2.25 -1.42
N GLY A 493 20.32 2.47 -2.71
CA GLY A 493 21.23 3.51 -3.20
C GLY A 493 20.52 4.86 -3.33
N ALA A 494 19.77 5.26 -2.31
CA ALA A 494 19.39 6.67 -2.10
C ALA A 494 20.65 7.44 -1.65
N ASP A 495 21.66 7.45 -2.52
CA ASP A 495 23.02 7.90 -2.22
C ASP A 495 23.12 9.44 -2.16
N SER A 496 22.07 10.16 -2.61
CA SER A 496 21.82 11.57 -2.32
C SER A 496 20.66 11.75 -1.35
N LEU A 497 20.83 12.60 -0.33
CA LEU A 497 19.73 13.08 0.54
C LEU A 497 18.89 14.19 -0.15
N VAL A 498 18.99 14.29 -1.47
CA VAL A 498 18.45 15.34 -2.34
C VAL A 498 17.56 14.66 -3.37
N ASP A 499 16.26 15.01 -3.35
CA ASP A 499 15.17 14.44 -4.15
C ASP A 499 15.15 12.89 -4.19
N ALA A 500 14.29 12.30 -3.36
CA ALA A 500 14.12 10.87 -3.26
C ALA A 500 12.81 10.38 -3.90
N GLU A 501 12.24 11.12 -4.87
CA GLU A 501 11.00 10.70 -5.52
C GLU A 501 11.14 9.35 -6.24
N GLY A 502 10.21 8.44 -5.94
CA GLY A 502 10.17 7.07 -6.48
C GLY A 502 11.14 6.08 -5.85
N TYR A 503 11.77 6.39 -4.71
CA TYR A 503 12.59 5.44 -3.94
C TYR A 503 11.76 4.71 -2.87
N PHE A 504 11.94 3.39 -2.77
CA PHE A 504 11.18 2.50 -1.89
C PHE A 504 12.07 1.44 -1.23
N GLY A 505 12.16 1.40 0.10
CA GLY A 505 12.88 0.32 0.81
C GLY A 505 12.30 -1.06 0.44
N VAL A 506 10.99 -1.20 0.61
CA VAL A 506 10.19 -2.30 0.05
C VAL A 506 8.96 -1.74 -0.68
N LEU A 507 8.57 -2.39 -1.77
CA LEU A 507 7.33 -2.12 -2.49
C LEU A 507 6.49 -3.39 -2.65
N LEU A 508 5.22 -3.33 -2.23
CA LEU A 508 4.16 -4.28 -2.58
C LEU A 508 3.22 -3.58 -3.58
N LEU A 509 3.14 -4.07 -4.82
CA LEU A 509 2.41 -3.40 -5.91
C LEU A 509 1.63 -4.40 -6.76
N GLY A 510 0.29 -4.42 -6.62
CA GLY A 510 -0.58 -5.23 -7.47
C GLY A 510 -0.49 -4.86 -8.96
N PHE A 511 -1.23 -5.58 -9.79
CA PHE A 511 -1.35 -5.18 -11.19
C PHE A 511 -2.31 -3.99 -11.36
N SER A 512 -3.49 -4.06 -10.74
CA SER A 512 -4.54 -3.03 -10.77
C SER A 512 -5.45 -3.15 -9.53
N PRO A 513 -6.40 -2.23 -9.27
CA PRO A 513 -7.39 -2.38 -8.20
C PRO A 513 -8.21 -3.68 -8.25
N ASP A 514 -8.43 -4.22 -9.46
CA ASP A 514 -9.18 -5.47 -9.71
C ASP A 514 -8.28 -6.71 -9.70
N LEU A 515 -6.98 -6.54 -9.96
CA LEU A 515 -5.95 -7.59 -9.96
C LEU A 515 -4.89 -7.29 -8.88
N LYS A 516 -5.33 -7.43 -7.62
CA LYS A 516 -4.51 -7.32 -6.42
C LYS A 516 -3.72 -8.60 -6.15
N ASP A 517 -2.59 -8.51 -5.46
CA ASP A 517 -1.95 -9.68 -4.84
C ASP A 517 -2.38 -9.83 -3.37
N PHE A 518 -2.38 -11.07 -2.88
CA PHE A 518 -2.97 -11.44 -1.59
C PHE A 518 -1.92 -11.94 -0.57
N GLY A 519 -2.01 -11.48 0.68
CA GLY A 519 -1.31 -12.08 1.83
C GLY A 519 0.20 -11.83 1.93
N ASN A 520 0.74 -10.86 1.18
CA ASN A 520 2.17 -10.56 1.18
C ASN A 520 2.65 -10.02 2.55
N THR A 521 3.76 -10.56 3.05
CA THR A 521 4.25 -10.33 4.43
C THR A 521 5.68 -9.77 4.45
N ILE A 522 5.88 -8.66 5.15
CA ILE A 522 7.21 -8.10 5.48
C ILE A 522 7.41 -8.21 7.00
N PHE A 523 8.34 -9.08 7.41
CA PHE A 523 8.51 -9.52 8.80
C PHE A 523 9.91 -9.23 9.34
N ASN A 524 10.03 -8.47 10.43
CA ASN A 524 11.28 -8.31 11.17
C ASN A 524 12.47 -7.87 10.28
N CYS A 525 12.22 -6.93 9.36
CA CYS A 525 13.25 -6.31 8.55
C CYS A 525 13.82 -5.04 9.21
N ASP A 526 15.01 -4.67 8.79
CA ASP A 526 15.77 -3.45 9.13
C ASP A 526 15.84 -2.64 7.83
N ILE A 527 15.21 -1.46 7.79
CA ILE A 527 14.98 -0.71 6.54
C ILE A 527 15.45 0.74 6.72
N THR A 528 16.62 1.06 6.15
CA THR A 528 17.22 2.40 6.19
C THR A 528 17.67 2.85 4.81
N ASN A 529 17.97 4.14 4.64
CA ASN A 529 18.34 4.74 3.34
C ASN A 529 17.28 4.48 2.26
N HIS A 530 15.99 4.45 2.65
CA HIS A 530 14.89 3.98 1.81
C HIS A 530 14.37 5.05 0.82
N GLY A 531 14.73 6.32 1.00
CA GLY A 531 14.26 7.42 0.18
C GLY A 531 12.85 7.88 0.56
N ALA A 532 11.98 8.15 -0.40
CA ALA A 532 10.61 8.63 -0.12
C ALA A 532 9.79 7.68 0.76
N VAL A 533 9.91 6.35 0.63
CA VAL A 533 9.04 5.42 1.36
C VAL A 533 9.82 4.21 1.91
N GLY A 534 9.69 3.94 3.21
CA GLY A 534 10.21 2.73 3.86
C GLY A 534 9.55 1.46 3.33
N ILE A 535 8.23 1.35 3.46
CA ILE A 535 7.40 0.30 2.84
C ILE A 535 6.19 0.92 2.13
N GLY A 536 6.13 0.79 0.81
CA GLY A 536 4.98 1.17 0.00
C GLY A 536 4.06 -0.03 -0.27
N ILE A 537 2.74 0.18 -0.21
CA ILE A 537 1.72 -0.84 -0.47
C ILE A 537 0.65 -0.25 -1.39
N GLN A 538 0.39 -0.86 -2.55
CA GLN A 538 -0.66 -0.44 -3.48
C GLN A 538 -1.32 -1.66 -4.12
N TRP A 539 -2.66 -1.67 -4.20
CA TRP A 539 -3.44 -2.76 -4.82
C TRP A 539 -3.05 -4.14 -4.27
N GLN A 540 -3.11 -4.29 -2.95
CA GLN A 540 -2.90 -5.56 -2.25
C GLN A 540 -4.11 -5.88 -1.38
N GLU A 541 -4.33 -7.15 -1.04
CA GLU A 541 -5.25 -7.53 0.03
C GLU A 541 -4.58 -8.37 1.13
N GLY A 542 -4.82 -8.02 2.39
CA GLY A 542 -4.34 -8.78 3.54
C GLY A 542 -2.83 -8.73 3.76
N SER A 543 -2.15 -7.68 3.27
CA SER A 543 -0.71 -7.50 3.52
C SER A 543 -0.41 -7.32 5.00
N ILE A 544 0.66 -7.96 5.48
CA ILE A 544 1.09 -7.91 6.89
C ILE A 544 2.48 -7.29 6.97
N ILE A 545 2.57 -6.14 7.62
CA ILE A 545 3.82 -5.44 7.94
C ILE A 545 4.05 -5.56 9.44
N GLU A 546 4.93 -6.46 9.87
CA GLU A 546 5.12 -6.75 11.30
C GLU A 546 6.57 -6.86 11.80
N ASN A 547 6.80 -6.36 13.03
CA ASN A 547 8.09 -6.41 13.75
C ASN A 547 9.26 -5.67 13.05
N ASN A 548 8.98 -4.83 12.05
CA ASN A 548 10.03 -4.14 11.27
C ASN A 548 10.58 -2.93 12.03
N PHE A 549 11.85 -2.61 11.78
CA PHE A 549 12.47 -1.35 12.17
C PHE A 549 12.69 -0.52 10.91
N ILE A 550 11.97 0.59 10.77
CA ILE A 550 11.98 1.46 9.57
C ILE A 550 12.48 2.84 10.01
N HIS A 551 13.72 3.18 9.68
CA HIS A 551 14.39 4.27 10.37
C HIS A 551 15.50 4.99 9.59
N ASP A 552 15.94 6.10 10.19
CA ASP A 552 17.10 6.91 9.80
C ASP A 552 17.09 7.32 8.33
N TRP A 553 16.05 8.09 7.95
CA TRP A 553 16.00 8.83 6.69
C TRP A 553 15.91 10.33 6.97
N ASN A 554 16.78 11.12 6.34
CA ASN A 554 16.81 12.58 6.49
C ASN A 554 17.04 13.26 5.14
N GLN A 555 15.95 13.64 4.48
CA GLN A 555 15.99 14.40 3.23
C GLN A 555 16.44 15.83 3.52
N VAL A 556 17.52 16.29 2.88
CA VAL A 556 18.04 17.66 3.06
C VAL A 556 17.47 18.66 2.06
N SER A 557 16.96 18.17 0.92
CA SER A 557 16.15 18.96 -0.01
C SER A 557 15.32 18.09 -0.96
N GLY A 558 14.25 18.65 -1.52
CA GLY A 558 13.40 18.00 -2.53
C GLY A 558 11.90 18.08 -2.22
N GLU A 559 11.09 18.09 -3.27
CA GLU A 559 9.64 18.37 -3.21
C GLU A 559 8.77 17.15 -2.83
N ASN A 560 9.38 15.97 -2.61
CA ASN A 560 8.66 14.75 -2.23
C ASN A 560 8.46 14.63 -0.71
N ASP A 561 7.26 14.18 -0.31
CA ASP A 561 7.00 13.68 1.06
C ASP A 561 7.90 12.48 1.40
N VAL A 562 8.03 12.19 2.70
CA VAL A 562 8.73 11.00 3.23
C VAL A 562 7.85 10.19 4.19
N HIS A 563 7.92 8.86 4.08
CA HIS A 563 7.03 7.92 4.75
C HIS A 563 7.77 6.73 5.36
N GLY A 564 7.43 6.34 6.59
CA GLY A 564 7.82 5.02 7.12
C GLY A 564 7.06 3.89 6.43
N VAL A 565 5.73 3.94 6.51
CA VAL A 565 4.82 3.08 5.75
C VAL A 565 3.82 3.97 5.00
N LEU A 566 3.58 3.69 3.72
CA LEU A 566 2.52 4.32 2.93
C LEU A 566 1.64 3.24 2.29
N ILE A 567 0.43 3.13 2.81
CA ILE A 567 -0.65 2.31 2.25
C ILE A 567 -1.42 3.21 1.28
N ALA A 568 -1.42 2.86 -0.01
CA ALA A 568 -1.96 3.64 -1.11
C ALA A 568 -3.22 3.00 -1.71
N ASP A 569 -3.86 3.74 -2.63
CA ASP A 569 -5.17 3.43 -3.23
C ASP A 569 -5.37 1.94 -3.57
N GLY A 570 -6.56 1.45 -3.21
CA GLY A 570 -7.04 0.10 -3.51
C GLY A 570 -6.42 -1.01 -2.67
N SER A 571 -5.57 -0.70 -1.69
CA SER A 571 -5.14 -1.68 -0.67
C SER A 571 -6.30 -2.03 0.27
N THR A 572 -6.44 -3.30 0.68
CA THR A 572 -7.53 -3.75 1.56
C THR A 572 -7.06 -4.70 2.66
N LYS A 573 -7.66 -4.63 3.86
CA LYS A 573 -7.38 -5.48 5.03
C LYS A 573 -5.92 -5.49 5.47
N THR A 574 -5.19 -4.39 5.22
CA THR A 574 -3.76 -4.27 5.55
C THR A 574 -3.57 -4.24 7.08
N VAL A 575 -2.55 -4.96 7.57
CA VAL A 575 -2.17 -4.98 9.00
C VAL A 575 -0.76 -4.42 9.15
N VAL A 576 -0.62 -3.35 9.94
CA VAL A 576 0.67 -2.75 10.30
C VAL A 576 0.84 -2.84 11.81
N ARG A 577 1.68 -3.76 12.29
CA ARG A 577 1.79 -4.04 13.73
C ARG A 577 3.18 -4.29 14.30
N ASN A 578 3.37 -3.99 15.58
CA ASN A 578 4.63 -4.23 16.31
C ASN A 578 5.86 -3.59 15.63
N ASN A 579 5.69 -2.59 14.77
CA ASN A 579 6.82 -1.96 14.06
C ASN A 579 7.38 -0.79 14.89
N ILE A 580 8.69 -0.60 14.80
CA ILE A 580 9.38 0.59 15.29
C ILE A 580 9.68 1.46 14.08
N ILE A 581 9.14 2.67 14.04
CA ILE A 581 9.21 3.59 12.90
C ILE A 581 9.68 4.95 13.40
N GLY A 582 10.79 5.49 12.88
CA GLY A 582 11.21 6.81 13.32
C GLY A 582 12.55 7.32 12.86
N ASN A 583 12.91 8.53 13.32
CA ASN A 583 13.97 9.35 12.73
C ASN A 583 13.77 9.55 11.21
N ILE A 584 12.53 9.78 10.79
CA ILE A 584 12.15 10.07 9.40
C ILE A 584 11.93 11.57 9.28
N ARG A 585 12.78 12.26 8.54
CA ARG A 585 12.90 13.72 8.57
C ARG A 585 13.06 14.36 7.18
N ILE A 586 12.57 15.59 7.07
CA ILE A 586 12.86 16.54 5.99
C ILE A 586 13.43 17.82 6.63
N SER A 587 14.53 18.33 6.07
CA SER A 587 15.21 19.57 6.51
C SER A 587 14.92 20.80 5.61
N ASP A 588 13.93 20.68 4.72
CA ASP A 588 13.56 21.63 3.66
C ASP A 588 12.10 22.08 3.82
N ASN A 589 11.73 23.24 3.27
CA ASN A 589 10.39 23.82 3.42
C ASN A 589 9.53 23.60 2.17
N TYR A 590 9.15 22.34 1.89
CA TYR A 590 8.28 22.03 0.76
C TYR A 590 7.42 20.75 0.89
N ALA A 591 7.70 19.86 1.85
CA ALA A 591 7.12 18.51 1.89
C ALA A 591 6.80 18.02 3.31
N TRP A 592 6.09 16.90 3.45
CA TRP A 592 5.65 16.35 4.74
C TRP A 592 6.41 15.09 5.14
N ALA A 593 6.56 14.88 6.45
CA ALA A 593 7.10 13.64 7.03
C ALA A 593 6.00 12.89 7.78
N VAL A 594 5.82 11.61 7.47
CA VAL A 594 4.77 10.76 8.05
C VAL A 594 5.33 9.42 8.54
N GLY A 595 4.93 8.98 9.74
CA GLY A 595 5.27 7.65 10.26
C GLY A 595 4.53 6.54 9.48
N ILE A 596 3.21 6.53 9.56
CA ILE A 596 2.33 5.63 8.81
C ILE A 596 1.25 6.47 8.11
N GLU A 597 1.20 6.46 6.77
CA GLU A 597 0.06 7.01 6.02
C GLU A 597 -0.84 5.89 5.50
N ASN A 598 -2.15 6.05 5.70
CA ASN A 598 -3.18 5.23 5.08
C ASN A 598 -4.06 6.07 4.13
N SER A 599 -3.84 5.85 2.83
CA SER A 599 -4.59 6.40 1.71
C SER A 599 -5.25 5.29 0.87
N ALA A 600 -5.52 4.13 1.48
CA ALA A 600 -6.13 2.98 0.82
C ALA A 600 -7.48 3.29 0.15
N GLY A 601 -8.27 4.21 0.74
CA GLY A 601 -9.55 4.64 0.22
C GLY A 601 -10.65 3.58 0.43
N THR A 602 -11.54 3.46 -0.56
CA THR A 602 -12.76 2.66 -0.46
C THR A 602 -12.47 1.21 -0.05
N ALA A 603 -13.13 0.76 1.02
CA ALA A 603 -13.03 -0.57 1.62
C ALA A 603 -11.68 -0.92 2.30
N SER A 604 -10.80 0.07 2.55
CA SER A 604 -9.53 -0.04 3.29
C SER A 604 -9.49 -1.14 4.36
N SER A 605 -10.33 -1.03 5.40
CA SER A 605 -10.40 -1.97 6.54
C SER A 605 -9.03 -2.23 7.19
N THR A 606 -8.20 -1.19 7.27
CA THR A 606 -6.79 -1.28 7.70
C THR A 606 -6.69 -1.31 9.23
N SER A 607 -5.80 -2.15 9.76
CA SER A 607 -5.52 -2.24 11.20
C SER A 607 -4.08 -1.83 11.51
N VAL A 608 -3.91 -0.78 12.30
CA VAL A 608 -2.61 -0.23 12.74
C VAL A 608 -2.52 -0.31 14.26
N TYR A 609 -1.68 -1.19 14.80
CA TYR A 609 -1.59 -1.40 16.24
C TYR A 609 -0.23 -1.86 16.79
N ASN A 610 0.02 -1.65 18.09
CA ASN A 610 1.29 -1.98 18.76
C ASN A 610 2.54 -1.33 18.12
N ASN A 611 2.41 -0.26 17.33
CA ASN A 611 3.58 0.37 16.71
C ASN A 611 4.19 1.44 17.64
N PHE A 612 5.52 1.52 17.67
CA PHE A 612 6.27 2.65 18.21
C PHE A 612 6.60 3.62 17.08
N ILE A 613 6.08 4.84 17.13
CA ILE A 613 6.30 5.86 16.10
C ILE A 613 7.00 7.06 16.74
N TYR A 614 8.22 7.40 16.32
CA TYR A 614 9.03 8.41 17.00
C TYR A 614 9.79 9.36 16.06
N ASN A 615 10.04 10.60 16.51
CA ASN A 615 10.96 11.54 15.84
C ASN A 615 10.65 11.83 14.35
N ILE A 616 9.37 11.78 13.94
CA ILE A 616 8.93 12.21 12.60
C ILE A 616 8.94 13.74 12.56
N LEU A 617 9.65 14.35 11.60
CA LEU A 617 9.75 15.82 11.49
C LEU A 617 9.97 16.32 10.06
N SER A 618 9.02 17.06 9.50
CA SER A 618 9.29 18.03 8.44
C SER A 618 9.57 19.39 9.08
N SER A 619 10.68 20.01 8.68
CA SER A 619 11.16 21.27 9.22
C SER A 619 12.09 21.97 8.24
N GLY A 620 11.74 23.19 7.82
CA GLY A 620 12.63 24.07 7.06
C GLY A 620 12.18 25.53 7.16
N PRO A 621 13.11 26.51 7.06
CA PRO A 621 12.76 27.93 7.14
C PRO A 621 12.13 28.42 5.83
N GLY A 622 10.91 28.97 5.90
CA GLY A 622 10.21 29.55 4.75
C GLY A 622 8.70 29.68 4.97
N SER A 623 7.95 29.96 3.90
CA SER A 623 6.50 30.22 3.92
C SER A 623 5.60 28.99 3.69
N GLU A 624 6.15 27.87 3.25
CA GLU A 624 5.37 26.70 2.82
C GLU A 624 4.93 25.81 3.99
N ILE A 625 3.92 24.98 3.74
CA ILE A 625 3.24 24.18 4.77
C ILE A 625 4.02 22.90 5.07
N ASN A 626 4.77 22.90 6.17
CA ASN A 626 5.37 21.69 6.72
C ASN A 626 4.32 20.90 7.54
N ARG A 627 4.36 19.57 7.43
CA ARG A 627 3.57 18.67 8.30
C ARG A 627 4.42 17.54 8.82
N SER A 628 4.28 17.26 10.12
CA SER A 628 4.91 16.11 10.79
C SER A 628 3.83 15.29 11.46
N ILE A 629 3.58 14.07 10.96
CA ILE A 629 2.42 13.27 11.38
C ILE A 629 2.86 11.87 11.83
N GLY A 630 2.36 11.42 12.98
CA GLY A 630 2.61 10.05 13.46
C GLY A 630 1.86 9.02 12.60
N ILE A 631 0.53 9.10 12.58
CA ILE A 631 -0.36 8.32 11.71
C ILE A 631 -1.27 9.27 10.92
N TYR A 632 -1.34 9.12 9.58
CA TYR A 632 -2.19 9.94 8.72
C TYR A 632 -3.21 9.08 7.95
N GLY A 633 -4.49 9.13 8.31
CA GLY A 633 -5.58 8.61 7.47
C GLY A 633 -5.93 9.63 6.39
N SER A 634 -5.28 9.56 5.22
CA SER A 634 -5.21 10.68 4.29
C SER A 634 -6.32 10.74 3.24
N SER A 635 -7.03 9.63 2.95
CA SER A 635 -8.19 9.63 2.04
C SER A 635 -9.51 9.83 2.79
N TYR A 636 -10.43 10.58 2.17
CA TYR A 636 -11.81 10.73 2.62
C TYR A 636 -12.65 9.46 2.49
N PHE A 637 -12.18 8.46 1.73
CA PHE A 637 -12.91 7.23 1.42
C PHE A 637 -12.45 6.02 2.24
N ASN A 638 -11.46 6.19 3.12
CA ASN A 638 -11.05 5.18 4.10
C ASN A 638 -12.26 4.69 4.89
N ASN A 639 -12.39 3.37 5.08
CA ASN A 639 -13.56 2.75 5.69
C ASN A 639 -13.16 1.58 6.59
N ASN A 640 -13.76 1.47 7.78
CA ASN A 640 -13.59 0.36 8.73
C ASN A 640 -12.14 0.22 9.25
N ASP A 641 -11.44 1.34 9.39
CA ASP A 641 -10.07 1.36 9.88
C ASP A 641 -9.99 1.39 11.42
N LEU A 642 -8.98 0.69 11.94
CA LEU A 642 -8.69 0.56 13.36
C LEU A 642 -7.28 1.03 13.68
N TYR A 643 -7.16 2.14 14.41
CA TYR A 643 -5.91 2.69 14.90
C TYR A 643 -5.88 2.54 16.44
N CYS A 644 -5.21 1.50 16.96
CA CYS A 644 -5.26 1.22 18.39
C CYS A 644 -3.96 0.72 19.00
N TYR A 645 -3.76 0.92 20.30
CA TYR A 645 -2.54 0.48 21.00
C TYR A 645 -1.23 0.96 20.33
N ASN A 646 -1.19 2.14 19.70
CA ASN A 646 0.07 2.70 19.18
C ASN A 646 0.69 3.63 20.22
N SER A 647 2.02 3.64 20.34
CA SER A 647 2.77 4.63 21.14
C SER A 647 3.45 5.61 20.19
N ILE A 648 3.08 6.87 20.26
CA ILE A 648 3.55 7.93 19.35
C ILE A 648 4.31 9.00 20.15
N TYR A 649 5.52 9.34 19.70
CA TYR A 649 6.36 10.40 20.26
C TYR A 649 6.90 11.35 19.19
N LEU A 650 6.36 12.57 19.13
CA LEU A 650 6.81 13.60 18.19
C LEU A 650 7.58 14.72 18.91
N SER A 651 8.73 15.10 18.36
CA SER A 651 9.60 16.15 18.93
C SER A 651 10.50 16.81 17.88
N GLY A 652 10.90 18.04 18.18
CA GLY A 652 11.70 18.91 17.31
C GLY A 652 11.01 20.27 17.11
N THR A 653 11.65 21.14 16.33
CA THR A 653 11.10 22.44 15.94
C THR A 653 10.90 22.45 14.44
N ASP A 654 9.70 22.78 13.98
CA ASP A 654 9.43 23.22 12.62
C ASP A 654 9.71 24.73 12.51
N TYR A 655 10.63 25.10 11.62
CA TYR A 655 11.03 26.49 11.37
C TYR A 655 10.21 27.20 10.28
N SER A 656 9.17 26.57 9.73
CA SER A 656 8.25 27.24 8.81
C SER A 656 7.53 28.39 9.51
N THR A 657 7.42 29.52 8.82
CA THR A 657 6.61 30.67 9.24
C THR A 657 5.18 30.59 8.69
N SER A 658 4.77 29.46 8.11
CA SER A 658 3.43 29.29 7.55
C SER A 658 2.39 29.15 8.64
N ASP A 659 1.34 29.95 8.57
CA ASP A 659 0.23 29.94 9.53
C ASP A 659 -0.59 28.63 9.52
N LEU A 660 -0.33 27.73 8.56
CA LEU A 660 -0.99 26.44 8.37
C LEU A 660 -0.09 25.21 8.63
N SER A 661 1.22 25.39 8.87
CA SER A 661 2.12 24.28 9.25
C SER A 661 1.69 23.69 10.59
N ARG A 662 1.88 22.38 10.81
CA ARG A 662 1.47 21.71 12.06
C ARG A 662 2.19 20.40 12.31
N THR A 663 2.08 19.92 13.55
CA THR A 663 2.40 18.52 13.89
C THR A 663 1.19 17.84 14.51
N ALA A 664 0.99 16.55 14.26
CA ALA A 664 -0.15 15.79 14.78
C ALA A 664 0.25 14.36 15.12
N GLY A 665 -0.14 13.85 16.29
CA GLY A 665 0.03 12.43 16.62
C GLY A 665 -0.73 11.53 15.66
N ILE A 666 -2.03 11.84 15.47
CA ILE A 666 -2.87 11.25 14.42
C ILE A 666 -3.57 12.38 13.66
N GLU A 667 -3.53 12.36 12.32
CA GLU A 667 -4.38 13.20 11.46
C GLU A 667 -5.33 12.33 10.65
N LEU A 668 -6.59 12.73 10.51
CA LEU A 668 -7.57 12.12 9.60
C LEU A 668 -8.14 13.17 8.65
N SER A 669 -8.13 12.87 7.35
CA SER A 669 -8.85 13.66 6.35
C SER A 669 -10.36 13.50 6.50
N GLY A 670 -10.83 12.26 6.70
CA GLY A 670 -12.25 11.89 6.85
C GLY A 670 -12.39 10.36 6.97
N GLY A 671 -13.44 9.80 6.38
CA GLY A 671 -13.68 8.35 6.32
C GLY A 671 -15.03 7.91 6.88
N ASP A 672 -15.23 6.59 6.96
CA ASP A 672 -16.40 5.91 7.57
C ASP A 672 -15.92 4.81 8.54
N LYS A 673 -16.62 4.59 9.67
CA LYS A 673 -16.31 3.53 10.66
C LYS A 673 -14.85 3.56 11.14
N ILE A 674 -14.33 4.75 11.39
CA ILE A 674 -12.94 4.95 11.82
C ILE A 674 -12.86 4.91 13.34
N THR A 675 -12.03 4.02 13.88
CA THR A 675 -11.87 3.82 15.33
C THR A 675 -10.45 4.18 15.79
N ILE A 676 -10.33 5.07 16.78
CA ILE A 676 -9.09 5.42 17.47
C ILE A 676 -9.22 5.08 18.96
N LEU A 677 -8.58 4.00 19.45
CA LEU A 677 -8.62 3.68 20.88
C LEU A 677 -7.30 3.17 21.48
N ASN A 678 -7.13 3.34 22.79
CA ASN A 678 -5.98 2.78 23.53
C ASN A 678 -4.61 3.29 23.02
N ASN A 679 -4.50 4.44 22.33
CA ASN A 679 -3.22 4.96 21.84
C ASN A 679 -2.57 5.92 22.84
N ILE A 680 -1.24 5.96 22.90
CA ILE A 680 -0.49 7.03 23.56
C ILE A 680 -0.02 8.03 22.50
N ILE A 681 -0.33 9.30 22.70
CA ILE A 681 0.11 10.41 21.85
C ILE A 681 0.87 11.43 22.71
N TYR A 682 2.19 11.33 22.70
CA TYR A 682 3.11 12.34 23.23
C TYR A 682 3.58 13.21 22.06
N ASN A 683 3.26 14.50 22.05
CA ASN A 683 3.79 15.44 21.06
C ASN A 683 4.30 16.74 21.73
N GLU A 684 5.63 16.85 21.85
CA GLU A 684 6.32 18.06 22.34
C GLU A 684 6.92 18.91 21.21
N SER A 685 6.53 18.66 19.96
CA SER A 685 7.02 19.45 18.82
C SER A 685 6.64 20.93 18.96
N ILE A 686 7.51 21.80 18.47
CA ILE A 686 7.33 23.25 18.41
C ILE A 686 7.12 23.64 16.95
N VAL A 687 6.18 24.55 16.70
CA VAL A 687 5.91 25.13 15.37
C VAL A 687 6.10 26.65 15.44
N SER A 688 6.69 27.24 14.40
CA SER A 688 7.21 28.63 14.43
C SER A 688 6.30 29.67 13.74
N GLY A 689 5.13 29.27 13.26
CA GLY A 689 4.18 30.15 12.57
C GLY A 689 3.35 31.01 13.53
N SER A 690 2.79 32.10 13.01
CA SER A 690 1.90 32.99 13.78
C SER A 690 0.43 32.53 13.84
N GLY A 691 0.07 31.57 13.00
CA GLY A 691 -1.30 31.18 12.71
C GLY A 691 -2.07 30.61 13.90
N ILE A 692 -3.39 30.76 13.84
CA ILE A 692 -4.29 30.13 14.81
C ILE A 692 -4.20 28.60 14.71
N GLU A 693 -4.16 28.05 13.50
CA GLU A 693 -4.06 26.61 13.25
C GLU A 693 -2.64 26.04 13.38
N ASN A 694 -1.62 26.90 13.43
CA ASN A 694 -0.22 26.52 13.64
C ASN A 694 -0.01 25.99 15.06
N LYS A 695 -0.28 24.70 15.26
CA LYS A 695 -0.31 24.04 16.58
C LYS A 695 0.25 22.62 16.53
N THR A 696 0.41 22.07 17.72
CA THR A 696 0.97 20.75 18.03
C THR A 696 -0.19 19.89 18.56
N TYR A 697 -0.77 19.07 17.70
CA TYR A 697 -2.03 18.37 17.96
C TYR A 697 -1.81 16.97 18.53
N GLY A 698 -2.75 16.55 19.38
CA GLY A 698 -2.98 15.13 19.67
C GLY A 698 -3.62 14.43 18.46
N ILE A 699 -4.91 14.67 18.24
CA ILE A 699 -5.67 14.23 17.05
C ILE A 699 -6.12 15.44 16.23
N TYR A 700 -5.90 15.43 14.92
CA TYR A 700 -6.42 16.44 13.97
C TYR A 700 -7.44 15.82 13.02
N LEU A 701 -8.70 16.24 13.10
CA LEU A 701 -9.76 15.83 12.17
C LEU A 701 -10.02 16.96 11.15
N VAL A 702 -9.55 16.80 9.91
CA VAL A 702 -9.85 17.75 8.81
C VAL A 702 -11.36 17.76 8.55
N THR A 703 -11.97 16.57 8.54
CA THR A 703 -13.42 16.34 8.61
C THR A 703 -13.66 15.19 9.58
N LEU A 704 -14.71 15.29 10.40
CA LEU A 704 -15.14 14.23 11.29
C LEU A 704 -15.60 13.02 10.44
N PRO A 705 -15.01 11.82 10.59
CA PRO A 705 -15.47 10.63 9.88
C PRO A 705 -16.91 10.26 10.27
N THR A 706 -17.65 9.61 9.37
CA THR A 706 -18.94 9.00 9.74
C THR A 706 -18.69 7.77 10.62
N ASP A 707 -19.54 7.55 11.62
CA ASP A 707 -19.39 6.44 12.58
C ASP A 707 -17.99 6.42 13.27
N PHE A 708 -17.53 7.61 13.69
CA PHE A 708 -16.22 7.82 14.31
C PHE A 708 -16.22 7.56 15.83
N ILE A 709 -15.33 6.67 16.27
CA ILE A 709 -15.14 6.33 17.69
C ILE A 709 -13.74 6.78 18.16
N SER A 710 -13.69 7.53 19.25
CA SER A 710 -12.46 7.85 19.99
C SER A 710 -12.64 7.60 21.48
N ASN A 711 -11.80 6.74 22.09
CA ASN A 711 -11.81 6.52 23.55
C ASN A 711 -10.47 5.96 24.09
N ASN A 712 -10.25 6.07 25.42
CA ASN A 712 -9.13 5.42 26.12
C ASN A 712 -7.72 5.78 25.59
N ASN A 713 -7.53 6.96 25.01
CA ASN A 713 -6.22 7.43 24.54
C ASN A 713 -5.51 8.26 25.64
N ILE A 714 -4.18 8.26 25.65
CA ILE A 714 -3.37 9.20 26.45
C ILE A 714 -2.89 10.34 25.57
N PHE A 715 -3.13 11.56 26.02
CA PHE A 715 -2.62 12.78 25.40
C PHE A 715 -1.57 13.42 26.31
N TYR A 716 -0.37 13.69 25.79
CA TYR A 716 0.59 14.54 26.48
C TYR A 716 1.25 15.53 25.52
N LEU A 717 0.88 16.80 25.68
CA LEU A 717 1.19 17.88 24.74
C LEU A 717 1.83 19.06 25.49
N PRO A 718 3.04 18.91 26.06
CA PRO A 718 3.66 19.91 26.93
C PRO A 718 4.22 21.14 26.19
N SER A 719 4.15 21.15 24.86
CA SER A 719 4.56 22.30 24.04
C SER A 719 3.61 23.49 24.26
N VAL A 720 4.12 24.72 24.17
CA VAL A 720 3.30 25.95 24.25
C VAL A 720 2.34 26.11 23.07
N THR A 721 2.54 25.33 21.99
CA THR A 721 1.62 25.19 20.86
C THR A 721 0.74 23.94 20.96
N GLY A 722 0.81 23.19 22.06
CA GLY A 722 0.10 21.94 22.32
C GLY A 722 -1.42 22.11 22.51
N VAL A 723 -2.22 21.36 21.75
CA VAL A 723 -3.70 21.38 21.86
C VAL A 723 -4.26 19.96 21.70
N THR A 724 -5.18 19.54 22.57
CA THR A 724 -5.68 18.14 22.62
C THR A 724 -6.12 17.63 21.24
N GLY A 725 -6.84 18.46 20.47
CA GLY A 725 -7.10 18.15 19.07
C GLY A 725 -7.75 19.25 18.25
N TYR A 726 -8.13 18.90 17.03
CA TYR A 726 -8.96 19.71 16.13
C TYR A 726 -10.18 18.91 15.69
N ASN A 727 -11.37 19.48 15.88
CA ASN A 727 -12.63 18.97 15.35
C ASN A 727 -13.56 20.17 15.17
N ASN A 728 -13.75 20.62 13.93
CA ASN A 728 -14.46 21.86 13.59
C ASN A 728 -13.99 23.05 14.46
N GLY A 729 -12.67 23.26 14.50
CA GLY A 729 -11.99 24.19 15.40
C GLY A 729 -11.13 23.48 16.47
N ILE A 730 -10.21 24.26 17.04
CA ILE A 730 -9.21 23.82 18.03
C ILE A 730 -9.89 23.47 19.37
N ARG A 731 -9.42 22.39 19.99
CA ARG A 731 -9.81 21.91 21.31
C ARG A 731 -8.56 21.91 22.19
N GLN A 732 -8.45 22.90 23.07
CA GLN A 732 -7.29 23.08 23.94
C GLN A 732 -7.24 21.94 24.97
N SER A 733 -8.27 21.86 25.82
CA SER A 733 -8.40 20.84 26.85
C SER A 733 -9.14 19.58 26.38
N LEU A 734 -8.92 18.48 27.10
CA LEU A 734 -9.65 17.23 26.90
C LEU A 734 -11.17 17.38 27.12
N SER A 735 -11.59 18.34 27.95
CA SER A 735 -13.02 18.66 28.14
C SER A 735 -13.66 19.26 26.87
N GLU A 736 -12.95 20.17 26.19
CA GLU A 736 -13.38 20.70 24.89
C GLU A 736 -13.38 19.63 23.79
N TRP A 737 -12.42 18.70 23.83
CA TRP A 737 -12.34 17.60 22.88
C TRP A 737 -13.56 16.67 23.01
N ARG A 738 -13.84 16.16 24.21
CA ARG A 738 -15.00 15.29 24.48
C ARG A 738 -16.33 15.93 24.10
N THR A 739 -16.49 17.23 24.39
CA THR A 739 -17.70 18.00 24.09
C THR A 739 -17.78 18.53 22.65
N SER A 740 -16.78 18.24 21.80
CA SER A 740 -16.83 18.57 20.36
C SER A 740 -17.66 17.58 19.53
N PHE A 741 -18.06 16.45 20.11
CA PHE A 741 -18.85 15.40 19.48
C PHE A 741 -20.33 15.46 19.91
N ILE A 742 -21.22 14.91 19.09
CA ILE A 742 -22.67 14.82 19.38
C ILE A 742 -23.14 13.38 19.09
N PRO A 743 -23.42 12.55 20.12
CA PRO A 743 -23.20 12.81 21.54
C PRO A 743 -21.71 12.97 21.89
N ALA A 744 -21.42 13.49 23.09
CA ALA A 744 -20.05 13.53 23.61
C ALA A 744 -19.48 12.10 23.71
N GLN A 745 -18.17 11.98 23.50
CA GLN A 745 -17.42 10.73 23.61
C GLN A 745 -16.01 10.99 24.16
N ASP A 746 -15.15 9.98 24.17
CA ASP A 746 -13.75 10.05 24.63
C ASP A 746 -13.56 10.29 26.14
N ASP A 747 -14.55 9.86 26.93
CA ASP A 747 -14.61 10.06 28.39
C ASP A 747 -13.53 9.29 29.19
N ALA A 748 -13.00 8.20 28.64
CA ALA A 748 -11.96 7.39 29.29
C ALA A 748 -10.54 7.76 28.83
N SER A 749 -10.35 8.70 27.91
CA SER A 749 -9.03 9.26 27.63
C SER A 749 -8.46 10.03 28.82
N ILE A 750 -7.13 10.12 28.89
CA ILE A 750 -6.37 10.75 29.97
C ILE A 750 -5.44 11.82 29.38
N PHE A 751 -5.24 12.94 30.08
CA PHE A 751 -4.23 13.94 29.73
C PHE A 751 -3.11 13.95 30.78
N ALA A 752 -2.05 13.18 30.56
CA ALA A 752 -0.93 12.99 31.49
C ALA A 752 0.29 12.38 30.77
N ASP A 753 1.49 12.59 31.31
CA ASP A 753 2.74 12.05 30.75
C ASP A 753 2.78 10.50 30.88
N PRO A 754 2.89 9.73 29.77
CA PRO A 754 2.92 8.28 29.78
C PRO A 754 4.17 7.65 30.43
N GLN A 755 5.19 8.43 30.80
CA GLN A 755 6.44 7.94 31.40
C GLN A 755 7.24 7.00 30.49
N PHE A 756 7.52 7.36 29.23
CA PHE A 756 8.35 6.54 28.34
C PHE A 756 9.81 6.42 28.81
N VAL A 757 10.42 5.23 28.65
CA VAL A 757 11.80 4.92 29.06
C VAL A 757 12.85 5.79 28.36
N SER A 758 12.85 5.87 27.02
CA SER A 758 13.84 6.67 26.29
C SER A 758 13.30 7.12 24.92
N LYS A 759 12.31 8.00 25.00
CA LYS A 759 11.56 8.58 23.86
C LYS A 759 12.42 9.08 22.70
N SER A 760 13.58 9.69 22.97
CA SER A 760 14.50 10.21 21.96
C SER A 760 15.20 9.13 21.12
N THR A 761 15.26 7.89 21.63
CA THR A 761 15.87 6.72 20.96
C THR A 761 14.85 5.81 20.28
N GLY A 762 13.55 6.11 20.37
CA GLY A 762 12.47 5.25 19.90
C GLY A 762 12.06 4.13 20.87
N ASN A 763 12.69 4.07 22.05
CA ASN A 763 12.24 3.19 23.13
C ASN A 763 11.05 3.83 23.85
N LEU A 764 9.84 3.48 23.37
CA LEU A 764 8.54 3.94 23.90
C LEU A 764 7.86 2.92 24.81
N HIS A 765 8.62 1.98 25.39
CA HIS A 765 8.17 1.20 26.53
C HIS A 765 7.93 2.12 27.73
N ILE A 766 7.05 1.71 28.63
CA ILE A 766 6.70 2.42 29.85
C ILE A 766 7.79 2.20 30.90
N ASN A 767 8.19 3.28 31.57
CA ASN A 767 9.19 3.24 32.62
C ASN A 767 8.58 2.63 33.90
N GLN A 768 8.74 1.32 34.06
CA GLN A 768 8.26 0.55 35.19
C GLN A 768 8.76 1.06 36.56
N ALA A 769 9.78 1.94 36.63
CA ALA A 769 10.22 2.55 37.88
C ALA A 769 9.33 3.70 38.39
N VAL A 770 8.29 4.08 37.66
CA VAL A 770 7.33 5.13 38.02
C VAL A 770 5.90 4.72 37.65
N PHE A 771 4.91 5.27 38.34
CA PHE A 771 3.51 5.06 37.97
C PHE A 771 3.20 5.77 36.63
N SER A 772 2.67 5.03 35.66
CA SER A 772 2.21 5.56 34.39
C SER A 772 0.67 5.56 34.32
N PRO A 773 0.05 6.60 33.75
CA PRO A 773 -1.39 6.64 33.48
C PRO A 773 -1.88 5.57 32.49
N ALA A 774 -0.98 4.85 31.82
CA ALA A 774 -1.31 3.77 30.89
C ALA A 774 -1.83 2.50 31.57
N ASN A 775 -1.45 2.26 32.83
CA ASN A 775 -1.69 1.02 33.55
C ASN A 775 -3.19 0.66 33.62
N ALA A 776 -3.54 -0.51 33.08
CA ALA A 776 -4.87 -1.13 33.13
C ALA A 776 -6.03 -0.22 32.66
N ALA A 777 -5.72 0.78 31.82
CA ALA A 777 -6.65 1.85 31.45
C ALA A 777 -7.24 1.71 30.02
N ALA A 778 -6.84 0.69 29.27
CA ALA A 778 -7.38 0.38 27.94
C ALA A 778 -8.60 -0.56 27.99
N VAL A 779 -9.33 -0.63 26.87
CA VAL A 779 -10.42 -1.61 26.66
C VAL A 779 -9.92 -2.73 25.74
N PRO A 780 -10.12 -4.04 26.07
CA PRO A 780 -9.67 -5.14 25.22
C PRO A 780 -10.20 -5.08 23.78
N VAL A 781 -9.32 -5.22 22.79
CA VAL A 781 -9.69 -5.31 21.36
C VAL A 781 -9.64 -6.77 20.90
N SER A 782 -10.74 -7.22 20.28
CA SER A 782 -10.84 -8.59 19.75
C SER A 782 -9.74 -8.89 18.73
N GLY A 783 -9.00 -9.98 18.94
CA GLY A 783 -7.89 -10.40 18.08
C GLY A 783 -6.52 -9.79 18.43
N ILE A 784 -6.45 -8.75 19.25
CA ILE A 784 -5.18 -8.13 19.71
C ILE A 784 -4.92 -8.60 21.15
N THR A 785 -4.33 -9.79 21.27
CA THR A 785 -4.08 -10.45 22.57
C THR A 785 -2.66 -10.25 23.10
N LYS A 786 -1.85 -9.43 22.41
CA LYS A 786 -0.44 -9.18 22.71
C LYS A 786 -0.04 -7.73 22.44
N ASP A 787 1.09 -7.33 23.00
CA ASP A 787 1.76 -6.04 22.80
C ASP A 787 2.87 -6.10 21.71
N ILE A 788 3.78 -5.12 21.68
CA ILE A 788 4.93 -5.06 20.79
C ILE A 788 5.97 -6.17 21.03
N ASP A 789 6.22 -6.53 22.29
CA ASP A 789 7.25 -7.47 22.75
C ASP A 789 6.73 -8.93 22.86
N GLU A 790 5.53 -9.19 22.35
CA GLU A 790 4.80 -10.46 22.38
C GLU A 790 4.34 -10.92 23.78
N ASN A 791 4.29 -10.02 24.77
CA ASN A 791 3.70 -10.24 26.09
C ASN A 791 2.16 -10.38 25.96
N PRO A 792 1.49 -11.25 26.76
CA PRO A 792 0.04 -11.37 26.72
C PRO A 792 -0.65 -10.15 27.36
N ARG A 793 -1.61 -9.56 26.65
CA ARG A 793 -2.44 -8.48 27.21
C ARG A 793 -3.48 -9.01 28.19
N ASN A 794 -3.80 -8.21 29.20
CA ASN A 794 -4.86 -8.49 30.17
C ASN A 794 -6.23 -8.56 29.47
N THR A 795 -6.98 -9.63 29.75
CA THR A 795 -8.25 -9.94 29.07
C THR A 795 -9.43 -9.06 29.46
N SER A 796 -9.24 -8.08 30.35
CA SER A 796 -10.31 -7.22 30.88
C SER A 796 -9.89 -5.77 31.10
N SER A 797 -8.64 -5.53 31.47
CA SER A 797 -8.07 -4.19 31.69
C SER A 797 -6.60 -4.14 31.23
N PRO A 798 -6.33 -4.14 29.91
CA PRO A 798 -4.99 -4.00 29.35
C PRO A 798 -4.47 -2.56 29.45
N ASP A 799 -3.23 -2.36 29.02
CA ASP A 799 -2.57 -1.06 29.05
C ASP A 799 -2.86 -0.21 27.81
N ILE A 800 -2.89 1.11 27.98
CA ILE A 800 -2.92 2.06 26.87
C ILE A 800 -1.54 2.09 26.22
N GLY A 801 -1.47 2.02 24.89
CA GLY A 801 -0.23 2.06 24.12
C GLY A 801 0.25 0.70 23.63
N ALA A 802 1.43 0.70 23.00
CA ALA A 802 1.99 -0.45 22.30
C ALA A 802 2.72 -1.48 23.19
N ASP A 803 2.91 -1.14 24.46
CA ASP A 803 3.61 -1.92 25.49
C ASP A 803 2.59 -2.39 26.54
N GLU A 804 2.70 -3.62 27.03
CA GLU A 804 1.92 -4.11 28.17
C GLU A 804 2.89 -4.43 29.32
N PHE A 805 2.79 -3.66 30.40
CA PHE A 805 3.82 -3.57 31.42
C PHE A 805 3.26 -3.95 32.80
N ILE A 806 4.10 -4.58 33.62
CA ILE A 806 3.83 -4.63 35.06
C ILE A 806 4.39 -3.33 35.63
N PRO A 807 3.57 -2.44 36.24
CA PRO A 807 4.12 -1.30 36.95
C PRO A 807 4.96 -1.81 38.11
N GLY A 808 6.21 -1.35 38.21
CA GLY A 808 6.80 -1.21 39.53
C GLY A 808 5.91 -0.21 40.27
N GLY A 809 5.18 -0.70 41.28
CA GLY A 809 4.36 0.16 42.11
C GLY A 809 5.23 1.26 42.72
N MET A 810 4.62 2.42 43.02
CA MET A 810 5.30 3.44 43.80
C MET A 810 5.86 2.78 45.07
N ILE A 811 7.14 2.98 45.35
CA ILE A 811 7.77 2.50 46.57
C ILE A 811 7.58 3.56 47.64
N VAL A 812 6.71 3.29 48.61
CA VAL A 812 6.61 4.05 49.86
C VAL A 812 7.30 3.24 50.95
N GLN A 813 8.45 3.71 51.43
CA GLN A 813 9.10 3.13 52.60
C GLN A 813 8.71 3.90 53.87
N THR A 814 8.15 3.20 54.85
CA THR A 814 7.78 3.77 56.16
C THR A 814 8.47 3.01 57.28
N SER A 815 9.16 3.73 58.18
CA SER A 815 9.81 3.13 59.35
C SER A 815 8.95 3.23 60.62
N TYR A 816 8.95 2.14 61.39
CA TYR A 816 8.21 1.91 62.62
C TYR A 816 9.15 1.52 63.77
N THR A 817 8.79 1.84 65.01
CA THR A 817 9.57 1.50 66.21
C THR A 817 9.18 0.13 66.77
N SER A 818 10.02 -0.44 67.65
CA SER A 818 9.59 -1.56 68.50
C SER A 818 8.43 -1.12 69.38
N GLY A 819 7.41 -1.98 69.53
CA GLY A 819 6.18 -1.65 70.27
C GLY A 819 5.01 -1.31 69.35
N TRP A 820 4.07 -0.53 69.87
CA TRP A 820 2.83 -0.18 69.18
C TRP A 820 3.03 1.02 68.25
N ASN A 821 2.56 0.91 67.00
CA ASN A 821 2.63 1.93 65.98
C ASN A 821 1.24 2.18 65.39
N LEU A 822 0.99 3.41 64.94
CA LEU A 822 -0.18 3.74 64.13
C LEU A 822 0.21 3.65 62.65
N VAL A 823 -0.45 2.75 61.91
CA VAL A 823 -0.14 2.41 60.52
C VAL A 823 -1.33 2.67 59.59
N SER A 824 -1.08 2.83 58.30
CA SER A 824 -2.10 2.85 57.25
C SER A 824 -1.59 2.20 55.97
N VAL A 825 -2.46 1.98 54.99
CA VAL A 825 -2.08 1.51 53.65
C VAL A 825 -2.11 2.72 52.69
N PRO A 826 -0.97 3.26 52.23
CA PRO A 826 -0.93 4.52 51.46
C PRO A 826 -1.19 4.34 49.96
N LEU A 827 -1.06 3.12 49.45
CA LEU A 827 -1.12 2.77 48.03
C LEU A 827 -2.27 1.79 47.76
N THR A 828 -2.72 1.71 46.52
CA THR A 828 -3.55 0.60 46.05
C THR A 828 -2.63 -0.60 45.81
N VAL A 829 -2.59 -1.51 46.77
CA VAL A 829 -1.68 -2.68 46.83
C VAL A 829 -2.34 -3.95 46.26
N GLU A 830 -1.52 -4.91 45.82
CA GLU A 830 -1.99 -6.22 45.32
C GLU A 830 -2.66 -7.05 46.43
N SER A 831 -2.12 -7.01 47.66
CA SER A 831 -2.60 -7.77 48.81
C SER A 831 -2.78 -6.86 50.02
N TYR A 832 -3.98 -6.87 50.59
CA TYR A 832 -4.32 -6.12 51.80
C TYR A 832 -4.19 -6.93 53.10
N TYR A 833 -3.70 -8.18 53.03
CA TYR A 833 -3.52 -9.00 54.23
C TYR A 833 -2.47 -8.39 55.15
N THR A 834 -2.80 -8.24 56.44
CA THR A 834 -1.93 -7.60 57.44
C THR A 834 -0.53 -8.23 57.47
N ALA A 835 -0.45 -9.56 57.39
CA ALA A 835 0.82 -10.30 57.38
C ALA A 835 1.64 -10.15 56.09
N THR A 836 1.03 -9.72 54.98
CA THR A 836 1.72 -9.41 53.71
C THR A 836 2.22 -7.97 53.71
N LEU A 837 1.41 -7.03 54.20
CA LEU A 837 1.77 -5.60 54.23
C LEU A 837 2.74 -5.23 55.35
N PHE A 838 2.71 -5.95 56.48
CA PHE A 838 3.52 -5.64 57.66
C PHE A 838 4.30 -6.88 58.16
N PRO A 839 5.19 -7.47 57.34
CA PRO A 839 6.03 -8.57 57.77
C PRO A 839 6.81 -8.20 59.05
N GLY A 840 6.80 -9.11 60.03
CA GLY A 840 7.39 -8.89 61.36
C GLY A 840 6.44 -8.30 62.41
N SER A 841 5.18 -7.99 62.08
CA SER A 841 4.19 -7.64 63.09
C SER A 841 3.86 -8.81 64.02
N ILE A 842 3.74 -8.55 65.32
CA ILE A 842 3.47 -9.52 66.39
C ILE A 842 2.07 -9.39 67.02
N SER A 843 1.16 -8.73 66.32
CA SER A 843 -0.27 -8.64 66.65
C SER A 843 -1.10 -8.62 65.37
N ASP A 844 -2.41 -8.85 65.48
CA ASP A 844 -3.35 -8.38 64.46
C ASP A 844 -3.27 -6.84 64.33
N ALA A 845 -3.77 -6.29 63.22
CA ALA A 845 -4.02 -4.85 63.14
C ALA A 845 -5.36 -4.53 63.81
N PHE A 846 -5.45 -3.41 64.51
CA PHE A 846 -6.70 -3.01 65.18
C PHE A 846 -7.25 -1.72 64.58
N SER A 847 -8.38 -1.80 63.89
CA SER A 847 -9.18 -0.63 63.51
C SER A 847 -9.92 -0.08 64.75
N TYR A 848 -10.45 1.14 64.67
CA TYR A 848 -11.27 1.72 65.74
C TYR A 848 -12.66 2.12 65.25
N GLN A 849 -13.67 1.43 65.77
CA GLN A 849 -15.09 1.59 65.42
C GLN A 849 -15.91 1.85 66.70
N GLY A 850 -15.48 2.86 67.48
CA GLY A 850 -15.96 3.09 68.86
C GLY A 850 -15.42 2.09 69.90
N SER A 851 -14.83 0.99 69.43
CA SER A 851 -14.01 0.02 70.15
C SER A 851 -12.95 -0.54 69.19
N TYR A 852 -11.93 -1.25 69.69
CA TYR A 852 -10.92 -1.85 68.83
C TYR A 852 -11.43 -3.16 68.21
N VAL A 853 -11.30 -3.28 66.88
CA VAL A 853 -11.68 -4.46 66.10
C VAL A 853 -10.43 -5.02 65.41
N ALA A 854 -10.19 -6.32 65.51
CA ALA A 854 -9.02 -6.96 64.91
C ALA A 854 -9.25 -7.28 63.43
N GLU A 855 -8.35 -6.84 62.57
CA GLU A 855 -8.45 -6.89 61.11
C GLU A 855 -7.30 -7.71 60.51
N GLN A 856 -7.65 -8.73 59.71
CA GLN A 856 -6.69 -9.57 58.98
C GLN A 856 -6.50 -9.13 57.53
N ILE A 857 -7.44 -8.35 57.00
CA ILE A 857 -7.42 -7.71 55.68
C ILE A 857 -7.72 -6.24 55.92
N LEU A 858 -6.86 -5.36 55.43
CA LEU A 858 -6.94 -3.91 55.61
C LEU A 858 -7.65 -3.24 54.43
N THR A 859 -7.84 -1.93 54.54
CA THR A 859 -8.28 -1.06 53.43
C THR A 859 -7.45 0.24 53.45
N ASN A 860 -7.41 0.97 52.34
CA ASN A 860 -7.04 2.39 52.40
C ASN A 860 -8.15 3.17 53.16
N GLY A 861 -7.81 4.37 53.64
CA GLY A 861 -8.72 5.27 54.35
C GLY A 861 -8.52 5.24 55.88
N PRO A 862 -8.86 4.14 56.59
CA PRO A 862 -8.61 4.01 58.02
C PRO A 862 -7.13 3.96 58.40
N GLY A 863 -6.87 4.29 59.66
CA GLY A 863 -5.64 3.95 60.37
C GLY A 863 -5.85 2.76 61.30
N TYR A 864 -4.76 2.07 61.65
CA TYR A 864 -4.77 0.86 62.48
C TYR A 864 -3.67 0.93 63.55
N TRP A 865 -3.92 0.34 64.71
CA TRP A 865 -2.84 -0.01 65.65
C TRP A 865 -2.21 -1.34 65.23
N LEU A 866 -0.88 -1.40 65.16
CA LEU A 866 -0.14 -2.63 64.91
C LEU A 866 1.12 -2.67 65.78
N LYS A 867 1.53 -3.86 66.21
CA LYS A 867 2.69 -4.03 67.09
C LYS A 867 3.85 -4.76 66.41
N PHE A 868 5.07 -4.26 66.58
CA PHE A 868 6.31 -4.93 66.22
C PHE A 868 7.13 -5.31 67.48
N ASP A 869 7.97 -6.34 67.40
CA ASP A 869 8.91 -6.68 68.49
C ASP A 869 10.19 -5.83 68.44
N SER A 870 10.55 -5.37 67.25
CA SER A 870 11.79 -4.69 66.89
C SER A 870 11.48 -3.56 65.89
N PRO A 871 12.37 -2.56 65.69
CA PRO A 871 12.14 -1.53 64.68
C PRO A 871 12.11 -2.13 63.27
N ALA A 872 11.08 -1.79 62.49
CA ALA A 872 10.86 -2.33 61.15
C ALA A 872 10.85 -1.20 60.12
N SER A 873 11.39 -1.48 58.93
CA SER A 873 11.18 -0.62 57.75
C SER A 873 10.37 -1.41 56.74
N ILE A 874 9.19 -0.91 56.42
CA ILE A 874 8.20 -1.58 55.57
C ILE A 874 8.16 -0.87 54.23
N GLU A 875 8.19 -1.67 53.16
CA GLU A 875 8.10 -1.21 51.79
C GLU A 875 6.70 -1.53 51.25
N PHE A 876 5.88 -0.50 51.04
CA PHE A 876 4.64 -0.62 50.31
C PHE A 876 4.94 -0.48 48.82
N ILE A 877 4.55 -1.48 48.03
CA ILE A 877 4.59 -1.46 46.57
C ILE A 877 3.14 -1.50 46.07
N GLY A 878 2.73 -0.50 45.31
CA GLY A 878 1.36 -0.41 44.78
C GLY A 878 1.13 0.85 43.94
N LEU A 879 -0.08 1.01 43.41
CA LEU A 879 -0.43 2.19 42.62
C LEU A 879 -0.65 3.39 43.55
N PRO A 880 -0.11 4.59 43.24
CA PRO A 880 -0.27 5.76 44.08
C PRO A 880 -1.72 6.25 44.12
N ARG A 881 -2.14 6.62 45.33
CA ARG A 881 -3.39 7.32 45.58
C ARG A 881 -3.08 8.80 45.82
N SER A 882 -3.54 9.68 44.93
CA SER A 882 -3.41 11.14 45.09
C SER A 882 -4.55 11.76 45.90
N SER A 883 -5.62 11.02 46.15
CA SER A 883 -6.72 11.44 47.04
C SER A 883 -7.47 10.27 47.67
N ASP A 884 -8.23 10.55 48.73
CA ASP A 884 -9.15 9.62 49.38
C ASP A 884 -10.31 10.37 50.06
N THR A 885 -11.43 9.67 50.30
CA THR A 885 -12.57 10.19 51.07
C THR A 885 -12.82 9.25 52.24
N VAL A 886 -12.46 9.67 53.44
CA VAL A 886 -12.52 8.84 54.65
C VAL A 886 -13.76 9.20 55.45
N SER A 887 -14.73 8.28 55.53
CA SER A 887 -15.89 8.42 56.41
C SER A 887 -15.46 8.39 57.88
N VAL A 888 -16.00 9.31 58.68
CA VAL A 888 -15.67 9.49 60.10
C VAL A 888 -16.93 9.56 60.96
N PHE A 889 -16.88 8.94 62.13
CA PHE A 889 -18.01 8.83 63.06
C PHE A 889 -17.80 9.71 64.30
N ARG A 890 -18.92 10.15 64.90
CA ARG A 890 -18.96 11.03 66.07
C ARG A 890 -18.10 10.50 67.22
N GLY A 891 -17.01 11.19 67.51
CA GLY A 891 -16.02 10.76 68.49
C GLY A 891 -14.62 10.73 67.91
N TRP A 892 -13.80 9.79 68.37
CA TRP A 892 -12.44 9.58 67.88
C TRP A 892 -12.44 8.62 66.69
N ASN A 893 -11.61 8.90 65.67
CA ASN A 893 -11.41 8.06 64.50
C ASN A 893 -9.91 7.88 64.25
N LEU A 894 -9.54 6.71 63.71
CA LEU A 894 -8.22 6.47 63.14
C LEU A 894 -8.30 6.60 61.61
N ILE A 895 -7.52 7.51 61.05
CA ILE A 895 -7.40 7.71 59.60
C ILE A 895 -5.96 7.45 59.14
N GLY A 896 -5.78 7.14 57.86
CA GLY A 896 -4.48 7.01 57.21
C GLY A 896 -4.07 8.25 56.42
N CYS A 897 -2.96 8.14 55.72
CA CYS A 897 -2.55 9.05 54.66
C CYS A 897 -2.56 8.34 53.28
N VAL A 898 -2.61 9.12 52.21
CA VAL A 898 -2.51 8.65 50.81
C VAL A 898 -1.03 8.46 50.40
N ALA A 899 -0.71 8.42 49.10
CA ALA A 899 0.65 8.16 48.60
C ALA A 899 1.65 9.31 48.83
N GLU A 900 1.17 10.55 48.98
CA GLU A 900 1.98 11.74 49.28
C GLU A 900 1.57 12.34 50.64
N SER A 901 2.46 13.15 51.22
CA SER A 901 2.23 13.80 52.52
C SER A 901 1.25 14.98 52.40
N ILE A 902 0.13 14.89 53.09
CA ILE A 902 -0.96 15.89 53.05
C ILE A 902 -0.86 16.83 54.25
N SER A 903 -1.02 18.14 54.01
CA SER A 903 -1.15 19.11 55.11
C SER A 903 -2.54 18.99 55.74
N VAL A 904 -2.61 19.03 57.08
CA VAL A 904 -3.87 19.08 57.83
C VAL A 904 -4.77 20.25 57.36
N SER A 905 -4.19 21.33 56.83
CA SER A 905 -4.96 22.47 56.31
C SER A 905 -5.50 22.32 54.87
N SER A 906 -5.18 21.25 54.13
CA SER A 906 -5.82 20.95 52.83
C SER A 906 -6.98 19.95 52.94
N ILE A 907 -7.10 19.25 54.08
CA ILE A 907 -8.19 18.30 54.35
C ILE A 907 -9.54 19.01 54.30
N ILE A 908 -10.46 18.54 53.46
CA ILE A 908 -11.80 19.13 53.34
C ILE A 908 -12.78 18.35 54.21
N GLU A 909 -13.39 19.07 55.14
CA GLU A 909 -14.40 18.56 56.07
C GLU A 909 -15.82 18.63 55.47
N VAL A 910 -16.55 17.51 55.51
CA VAL A 910 -17.94 17.40 55.06
C VAL A 910 -18.83 16.80 56.16
N PRO A 911 -19.74 17.56 56.79
CA PRO A 911 -19.87 19.03 56.74
C PRO A 911 -18.63 19.77 57.25
N THR A 912 -18.50 21.05 56.92
CA THR A 912 -17.35 21.86 57.36
C THR A 912 -17.40 22.18 58.85
N GLY A 913 -16.30 21.99 59.58
CA GLY A 913 -16.22 22.25 61.03
C GLY A 913 -16.71 21.08 61.89
N ILE A 914 -16.58 19.85 61.40
CA ILE A 914 -16.79 18.64 62.21
C ILE A 914 -15.58 18.29 63.07
N VAL A 915 -14.36 18.63 62.66
CA VAL A 915 -13.13 18.35 63.40
C VAL A 915 -13.02 19.27 64.63
N ILE A 916 -12.84 18.66 65.80
CA ILE A 916 -12.81 19.32 67.12
C ILE A 916 -11.55 18.97 67.93
N SER A 917 -10.50 18.51 67.26
CA SER A 917 -9.18 18.29 67.85
C SER A 917 -8.09 18.60 66.83
N ASN A 918 -6.84 18.66 67.29
CA ASN A 918 -5.72 18.47 66.39
C ASN A 918 -5.72 17.03 65.83
N TYR A 919 -4.92 16.80 64.81
CA TYR A 919 -4.56 15.45 64.37
C TYR A 919 -3.37 14.98 65.23
N TYR A 920 -3.39 13.73 65.67
CA TYR A 920 -2.35 13.16 66.53
C TYR A 920 -1.68 11.94 65.91
N SER A 921 -0.35 12.00 65.78
CA SER A 921 0.51 10.84 65.53
C SER A 921 0.89 10.16 66.85
N TYR A 922 1.54 8.98 66.77
CA TYR A 922 2.09 8.29 67.92
C TYR A 922 3.57 7.95 67.69
N GLU A 923 4.45 8.47 68.57
CA GLU A 923 5.89 8.21 68.61
C GLU A 923 6.34 8.23 70.08
N ASP A 924 6.31 7.05 70.72
CA ASP A 924 6.45 6.81 72.16
C ASP A 924 5.49 7.64 73.04
N GLY A 925 4.39 8.10 72.44
CA GLY A 925 3.42 9.02 73.02
C GLY A 925 2.69 9.79 71.92
N TYR A 926 1.52 10.35 72.24
CA TYR A 926 0.75 11.14 71.27
C TYR A 926 1.39 12.51 71.03
N ARG A 927 1.51 12.90 69.76
CA ARG A 927 2.07 14.19 69.34
C ARG A 927 1.10 14.87 68.37
N ILE A 928 0.97 16.19 68.49
CA ILE A 928 0.21 16.99 67.50
C ILE A 928 1.01 17.00 66.19
N THR A 929 0.33 16.82 65.06
CA THR A 929 0.90 16.98 63.72
C THR A 929 0.15 18.06 62.93
N ASP A 930 0.87 18.72 62.01
CA ASP A 930 0.34 19.61 60.97
C ASP A 930 0.21 18.91 59.60
N SER A 931 0.64 17.65 59.52
CA SER A 931 0.75 16.87 58.30
C SER A 931 0.51 15.38 58.52
N LEU A 932 -0.15 14.74 57.55
CA LEU A 932 -0.29 13.29 57.43
C LEU A 932 0.82 12.78 56.51
N VAL A 933 1.41 11.62 56.82
CA VAL A 933 2.56 11.04 56.11
C VAL A 933 2.21 9.63 55.63
N PRO A 934 2.58 9.23 54.40
CA PRO A 934 2.32 7.91 53.85
C PRO A 934 2.69 6.74 54.78
N GLY A 935 1.78 5.77 54.90
CA GLY A 935 1.94 4.57 55.72
C GLY A 935 1.66 4.76 57.22
N ARG A 936 1.36 5.98 57.69
CA ARG A 936 1.11 6.26 59.10
C ARG A 936 -0.37 6.52 59.39
N GLY A 937 -0.81 6.03 60.55
CA GLY A 937 -2.15 6.27 61.09
C GLY A 937 -2.19 7.45 62.04
N TYR A 938 -3.34 8.12 62.11
CA TYR A 938 -3.53 9.37 62.86
C TYR A 938 -4.88 9.37 63.57
N TRP A 939 -4.91 9.87 64.81
CA TRP A 939 -6.15 10.11 65.55
C TRP A 939 -6.69 11.51 65.24
N VAL A 940 -7.98 11.58 64.91
CA VAL A 940 -8.75 12.82 64.79
C VAL A 940 -10.08 12.67 65.54
N LYS A 941 -10.58 13.76 66.13
CA LYS A 941 -11.89 13.78 66.81
C LYS A 941 -12.88 14.65 66.06
N VAL A 942 -14.08 14.11 65.79
CA VAL A 942 -15.19 14.84 65.17
C VAL A 942 -16.42 14.94 66.08
N ASN A 943 -17.22 15.99 65.88
CA ASN A 943 -18.38 16.32 66.71
C ASN A 943 -19.69 15.64 66.29
N GLN A 944 -19.76 15.15 65.05
CA GLN A 944 -20.85 14.40 64.41
C GLN A 944 -20.26 13.48 63.32
N ASP A 945 -21.11 12.65 62.68
CA ASP A 945 -20.69 11.80 61.55
C ASP A 945 -20.49 12.64 60.28
N GLY A 946 -19.57 12.24 59.41
CA GLY A 946 -19.23 12.97 58.18
C GLY A 946 -18.11 12.31 57.38
N GLU A 947 -17.42 13.10 56.54
CA GLU A 947 -16.31 12.66 55.70
C GLU A 947 -15.14 13.65 55.75
N LEU A 948 -13.92 13.13 55.61
CA LEU A 948 -12.70 13.90 55.42
C LEU A 948 -12.13 13.57 54.03
N ILE A 949 -12.07 14.55 53.14
CA ILE A 949 -11.47 14.39 51.81
C ILE A 949 -9.99 14.78 51.90
N LEU A 950 -9.12 13.81 51.66
CA LEU A 950 -7.67 13.94 51.65
C LEU A 950 -7.22 14.23 50.21
N ARG A 951 -6.66 15.42 49.95
CA ARG A 951 -6.06 15.86 48.67
C ARG A 951 -5.27 17.17 48.85
#